data_AF-A0A938N1N4-F1
#
_entry.id   AF-A0A938N1N4-F1
#
_cell.length_a   1.000
_cell.length_b   1.000
_cell.length_c   1.000
_cell.angle_alpha   90.00
_cell.angle_beta   90.00
_cell.angle_gamma   90.00
#
_symmetry.space_group_name_H-M   'P 1'
#
loop_
_entity.id
_entity.type
_entity.pdbx_description
1 polymer ?
#
loop_
_entity_poly.entity_id
_entity_poly.type
_entity_poly.pdbx_seq_one_letter_code
_entity_poly.pdbx_strand_id
1 'polypeptide(L)'
;MLRRLTSVFTLLCLVAGAGRASSNGFDPIELQAAVQRVVTKALPATVAVAMSRRNVELGAFSGVIVSPEGHILTAGHAVDPGRDYLVLLSDGRRVAAKGLGRNESIDCGLIKITQPGEWPHVEMGCSATLKRNQPCVSLGHPGQYDRERGPVVRFGRIVEPVSSVKAFIQSTCLMEPGDSGGPLLDMNGRVIAIHSMVLQPLEQNYEVPVNQFRRYWKELNEPADFEPTKIEGELQWGMTLRARGGRGGRGGSGRVGGRGGAGLLVADVVEGGAAGVAGLKNDDRVTAIDGQRVASILEFDRRVHDCHALEREFVDITIQREGQETTVRLPIPRSTDSGDESGTDRQLVCAMPGAAPAIEPVPQLEGLARQFREKESRLDDVTALVATEVQGERRTALATLVSRAGLEQFLKGAGGVLQDESLLISKGSMVGDDPVVSFSDSRTAAATVIARDNEHDLVLLSVELPVQGGVELIGAGAAEAKEDSRGVWLLTPHPAGDGFVSVLGSPPFASARSDSRGFLGVMPEMRDGRVVLVEVIPDTAASRAKLEAGDAILRINDVEVTTPDVMIAHLGTRLPGDKVTVVAMRDDAEFSVDVVLGVRSETSAHIADRFPGGRSARCDGFARVFAHDAAVTPQDCGGPVFSLSEEFLGINIARASRARSYAVP
;
A
#
# COMPACT_ATOMS: atom_id res chain seq x y z
N MET A 1 1.19 -87.69 -10.57
CA MET A 1 0.14 -86.87 -9.91
C MET A 1 0.52 -86.66 -8.45
N LEU A 2 1.13 -85.54 -8.11
CA LEU A 2 1.39 -85.14 -6.73
C LEU A 2 1.27 -83.61 -6.66
N ARG A 3 0.23 -83.12 -5.98
CA ARG A 3 -0.09 -81.69 -5.84
C ARG A 3 0.77 -81.07 -4.72
N ARG A 4 1.39 -79.93 -5.04
CA ARG A 4 2.18 -79.09 -4.14
C ARG A 4 1.26 -78.28 -3.20
N LEU A 5 1.56 -78.32 -1.91
CA LEU A 5 1.08 -77.35 -0.91
C LEU A 5 1.99 -76.11 -0.94
N THR A 6 1.38 -74.93 -0.99
CA THR A 6 2.00 -73.63 -0.75
C THR A 6 1.83 -73.24 0.72
N SER A 7 2.93 -73.20 1.47
CA SER A 7 3.00 -72.52 2.77
C SER A 7 3.63 -71.14 2.58
N VAL A 8 2.89 -70.11 2.99
CA VAL A 8 3.32 -68.71 3.03
C VAL A 8 4.17 -68.51 4.29
N PHE A 9 5.42 -68.08 4.12
CA PHE A 9 6.30 -67.64 5.20
C PHE A 9 6.22 -66.11 5.27
N THR A 10 5.67 -65.59 6.38
CA THR A 10 5.57 -64.16 6.66
C THR A 10 6.95 -63.65 7.11
N LEU A 11 7.57 -62.80 6.28
CA LEU A 11 8.82 -62.13 6.62
C LEU A 11 8.53 -60.90 7.50
N LEU A 12 8.95 -60.97 8.76
CA LEU A 12 8.88 -59.89 9.73
C LEU A 12 9.99 -58.87 9.44
N CYS A 13 9.69 -57.80 8.70
CA CYS A 13 10.59 -56.66 8.57
C CYS A 13 10.32 -55.66 9.72
N LEU A 14 11.26 -55.58 10.67
CA LEU A 14 11.39 -54.44 11.57
C LEU A 14 11.67 -53.19 10.72
N VAL A 15 10.65 -52.37 10.50
CA VAL A 15 10.84 -50.98 10.08
C VAL A 15 11.09 -50.19 11.35
N ALA A 16 12.37 -49.85 11.59
CA ALA A 16 12.74 -48.82 12.53
C ALA A 16 11.98 -47.54 12.13
N GLY A 17 11.11 -47.08 13.01
CA GLY A 17 10.41 -45.81 12.85
C GLY A 17 11.43 -44.68 12.85
N ALA A 18 11.88 -44.29 11.66
CA ALA A 18 12.42 -42.97 11.44
C ALA A 18 11.26 -42.00 11.68
N GLY A 19 11.20 -41.44 12.89
CA GLY A 19 10.36 -40.30 13.18
C GLY A 19 10.67 -39.24 12.13
N ARG A 20 9.68 -38.94 11.28
CA ARG A 20 9.68 -37.70 10.52
C ARG A 20 9.65 -36.59 11.56
N ALA A 21 10.81 -36.00 11.81
CA ALA A 21 10.84 -34.64 12.32
C ALA A 21 10.02 -33.81 11.31
N SER A 22 8.82 -33.35 11.71
CA SER A 22 8.15 -32.33 10.91
C SER A 22 9.04 -31.10 10.98
N SER A 23 9.76 -30.81 9.90
CA SER A 23 10.14 -29.43 9.64
C SER A 23 8.82 -28.66 9.60
N ASN A 24 8.55 -27.82 10.60
CA ASN A 24 7.57 -26.74 10.51
C ASN A 24 8.06 -25.74 9.44
N GLY A 25 8.13 -26.21 8.19
CA GLY A 25 8.65 -25.48 7.06
C GLY A 25 7.60 -24.48 6.58
N PHE A 26 8.05 -23.27 6.31
CA PHE A 26 7.27 -22.29 5.58
C PHE A 26 6.90 -22.85 4.19
N ASP A 27 5.61 -22.96 3.89
CA ASP A 27 5.11 -23.31 2.56
C ASP A 27 4.42 -22.08 1.91
N PRO A 28 5.01 -21.52 0.83
CA PRO A 28 4.44 -20.36 0.16
C PRO A 28 3.11 -20.63 -0.54
N ILE A 29 2.83 -21.88 -0.94
CA ILE A 29 1.57 -22.28 -1.58
C ILE A 29 0.45 -22.28 -0.53
N GLU A 30 0.72 -22.85 0.65
CA GLU A 30 -0.24 -22.81 1.77
C GLU A 30 -0.52 -21.37 2.21
N LEU A 31 0.52 -20.52 2.27
CA LEU A 31 0.36 -19.12 2.57
C LEU A 31 -0.46 -18.39 1.48
N GLN A 32 -0.24 -18.69 0.20
CA GLN A 32 -1.08 -18.13 -0.88
C GLN A 32 -2.55 -18.45 -0.66
N ALA A 33 -2.86 -19.73 -0.41
CA ALA A 33 -4.21 -20.17 -0.20
C ALA A 33 -4.84 -19.50 1.03
N ALA A 34 -4.05 -19.22 2.08
CA ALA A 34 -4.49 -18.45 3.23
C ALA A 34 -4.81 -16.99 2.86
N VAL A 35 -3.92 -16.32 2.13
CA VAL A 35 -4.15 -14.95 1.63
C VAL A 35 -5.42 -14.88 0.78
N GLN A 36 -5.62 -15.81 -0.15
CA GLN A 36 -6.81 -15.83 -1.00
C GLN A 36 -8.10 -16.03 -0.19
N ARG A 37 -8.10 -16.88 0.84
CA ARG A 37 -9.26 -17.03 1.75
C ARG A 37 -9.58 -15.73 2.49
N VAL A 38 -8.55 -15.01 2.95
CA VAL A 38 -8.71 -13.69 3.58
C VAL A 38 -9.33 -12.70 2.60
N VAL A 39 -8.82 -12.64 1.37
CA VAL A 39 -9.33 -11.75 0.32
C VAL A 39 -10.79 -12.04 0.03
N THR A 40 -11.17 -13.29 -0.24
CA THR A 40 -12.56 -13.69 -0.51
C THR A 40 -13.50 -13.27 0.61
N LYS A 41 -13.06 -13.39 1.86
CA LYS A 41 -13.86 -13.02 3.04
C LYS A 41 -14.00 -11.51 3.21
N ALA A 42 -12.94 -10.74 3.00
CA ALA A 42 -12.89 -9.32 3.35
C ALA A 42 -13.24 -8.36 2.20
N LEU A 43 -13.11 -8.79 0.94
CA LEU A 43 -13.39 -7.96 -0.23
C LEU A 43 -14.84 -7.40 -0.26
N PRO A 44 -15.89 -8.16 0.11
CA PRO A 44 -17.26 -7.64 0.18
C PRO A 44 -17.46 -6.56 1.26
N ALA A 45 -16.67 -6.63 2.34
CA ALA A 45 -16.78 -5.74 3.50
C ALA A 45 -15.89 -4.49 3.39
N THR A 46 -14.91 -4.49 2.46
CA THR A 46 -14.04 -3.34 2.21
C THR A 46 -14.73 -2.38 1.26
N VAL A 47 -14.89 -1.13 1.68
CA VAL A 47 -15.69 -0.13 0.97
C VAL A 47 -14.88 1.13 0.70
N ALA A 48 -15.26 1.86 -0.34
CA ALA A 48 -14.89 3.27 -0.46
C ALA A 48 -16.00 4.14 0.15
N VAL A 49 -15.60 5.22 0.79
CA VAL A 49 -16.49 6.20 1.39
C VAL A 49 -16.20 7.55 0.78
N ALA A 50 -17.22 8.16 0.18
CA ALA A 50 -17.14 9.46 -0.45
C ALA A 50 -17.98 10.49 0.31
N MET A 51 -17.48 11.72 0.41
CA MET A 51 -18.30 12.82 0.91
C MET A 51 -19.41 13.12 -0.10
N SER A 52 -20.65 13.23 0.38
CA SER A 52 -21.77 13.66 -0.44
C SER A 52 -21.94 15.17 -0.36
N ARG A 53 -21.84 15.90 -1.49
CA ARG A 53 -22.32 17.29 -1.61
C ARG A 53 -23.14 17.45 -2.88
N ARG A 54 -24.43 17.80 -2.74
CA ARG A 54 -25.35 18.04 -3.89
C ARG A 54 -25.31 16.91 -4.94
N ASN A 55 -25.24 15.66 -4.50
CA ASN A 55 -25.10 14.46 -5.34
C ASN A 55 -23.80 14.37 -6.17
N VAL A 56 -22.76 15.10 -5.80
CA VAL A 56 -21.40 14.97 -6.36
C VAL A 56 -20.50 14.28 -5.33
N GLU A 57 -19.81 13.24 -5.77
CA GLU A 57 -18.80 12.51 -5.00
C GLU A 57 -17.52 13.36 -4.92
N LEU A 58 -17.11 13.76 -3.71
CA LEU A 58 -15.91 14.56 -3.48
C LEU A 58 -14.93 13.80 -2.60
N GLY A 59 -13.82 13.34 -3.19
CA GLY A 59 -12.81 12.55 -2.50
C GLY A 59 -13.34 11.17 -2.06
N ALA A 60 -12.46 10.18 -2.02
CA ALA A 60 -12.79 8.86 -1.50
C ALA A 60 -11.68 8.41 -0.53
N PHE A 61 -12.10 7.83 0.59
CA PHE A 61 -11.23 7.10 1.50
C PHE A 61 -11.81 5.70 1.69
N SER A 62 -11.12 4.85 2.43
CA SER A 62 -11.52 3.45 2.63
C SER A 62 -12.28 3.25 3.94
N GLY A 63 -12.96 2.12 4.06
CA GLY A 63 -13.61 1.68 5.28
C GLY A 63 -13.77 0.16 5.28
N VAL A 64 -14.06 -0.41 6.45
CA VAL A 64 -14.42 -1.82 6.59
C VAL A 64 -15.69 -1.99 7.40
N ILE A 65 -16.67 -2.69 6.82
CA ILE A 65 -17.91 -3.04 7.52
C ILE A 65 -17.61 -4.17 8.51
N VAL A 66 -17.93 -3.96 9.79
CA VAL A 66 -17.63 -4.90 10.89
C VAL A 66 -18.86 -5.49 11.57
N SER A 67 -20.05 -5.16 11.10
CA SER A 67 -21.31 -5.67 11.65
C SER A 67 -22.39 -5.82 10.58
N PRO A 68 -23.35 -6.73 10.76
CA PRO A 68 -24.46 -6.88 9.83
C PRO A 68 -25.32 -5.62 9.75
N GLU A 69 -25.36 -4.78 10.79
CA GLU A 69 -26.08 -3.51 10.78
C GLU A 69 -25.38 -2.43 9.93
N GLY A 70 -24.12 -2.62 9.52
CA GLY A 70 -23.41 -1.68 8.65
C GLY A 70 -22.57 -0.63 9.38
N HIS A 71 -22.05 -0.94 10.57
CA HIS A 71 -20.97 -0.16 11.18
C HIS A 71 -19.69 -0.31 10.37
N ILE A 72 -19.07 0.81 10.02
CA ILE A 72 -17.88 0.92 9.19
C ILE A 72 -16.78 1.56 10.02
N LEU A 73 -15.70 0.81 10.29
CA LEU A 73 -14.49 1.38 10.87
C LEU A 73 -13.73 2.17 9.79
N THR A 74 -13.16 3.30 10.19
CA THR A 74 -12.31 4.12 9.33
C THR A 74 -11.33 4.97 10.16
N ALA A 75 -10.46 5.73 9.51
CA ALA A 75 -9.56 6.66 10.16
C ALA A 75 -10.32 7.90 10.64
N GLY A 76 -9.99 8.37 11.84
CA GLY A 76 -10.64 9.53 12.47
C GLY A 76 -10.57 10.78 11.60
N HIS A 77 -9.41 11.09 11.04
CA HIS A 77 -9.18 12.26 10.19
C HIS A 77 -10.01 12.28 8.89
N ALA A 78 -10.62 11.15 8.50
CA ALA A 78 -11.48 11.06 7.33
C ALA A 78 -12.97 11.31 7.65
N VAL A 79 -13.34 11.31 8.93
CA VAL A 79 -14.72 11.41 9.41
C VAL A 79 -15.01 12.84 9.87
N ASP A 80 -16.24 13.29 9.60
CA ASP A 80 -16.88 14.42 10.23
C ASP A 80 -18.15 13.89 10.92
N PRO A 81 -18.22 13.93 12.26
CA PRO A 81 -19.42 13.49 12.98
C PRO A 81 -20.70 14.18 12.50
N GLY A 82 -21.78 13.40 12.35
CA GLY A 82 -23.09 13.87 11.89
C GLY A 82 -23.20 14.13 10.39
N ARG A 83 -22.11 14.06 9.63
CA ARG A 83 -22.09 14.29 8.18
C ARG A 83 -22.65 13.10 7.39
N ASP A 84 -23.29 13.39 6.26
CA ASP A 84 -23.74 12.38 5.31
C ASP A 84 -22.63 11.93 4.36
N TYR A 85 -22.56 10.63 4.14
CA TYR A 85 -21.60 9.95 3.28
C TYR A 85 -22.31 9.03 2.29
N LEU A 86 -21.61 8.74 1.19
CA LEU A 86 -21.96 7.69 0.26
C LEU A 86 -20.94 6.55 0.39
N VAL A 87 -21.42 5.35 0.71
CA VAL A 87 -20.60 4.13 0.77
C VAL A 87 -20.73 3.39 -0.55
N LEU A 88 -19.60 3.09 -1.17
CA LEU A 88 -19.46 2.41 -2.44
C LEU A 88 -18.94 1.00 -2.16
N LEU A 89 -19.77 -0.01 -2.40
CA LEU A 89 -19.44 -1.41 -2.16
C LEU A 89 -18.73 -2.02 -3.39
N SER A 90 -18.02 -3.13 -3.16
CA SER A 90 -17.32 -3.88 -4.20
C SER A 90 -18.26 -4.53 -5.23
N ASP A 91 -19.54 -4.72 -4.89
CA ASP A 91 -20.59 -5.16 -5.82
C ASP A 91 -21.19 -4.00 -6.66
N GLY A 92 -20.69 -2.77 -6.48
CA GLY A 92 -21.13 -1.57 -7.18
C GLY A 92 -22.35 -0.87 -6.57
N ARG A 93 -22.94 -1.40 -5.50
CA ARG A 93 -24.00 -0.68 -4.76
C ARG A 93 -23.45 0.59 -4.14
N ARG A 94 -24.32 1.60 -4.07
CA ARG A 94 -24.06 2.90 -3.45
C ARG A 94 -25.12 3.14 -2.38
N VAL A 95 -24.70 3.30 -1.12
CA VAL A 95 -25.63 3.33 0.01
C VAL A 95 -25.33 4.51 0.92
N ALA A 96 -26.39 5.11 1.46
CA ALA A 96 -26.27 6.29 2.31
C ALA A 96 -25.77 5.89 3.70
N ALA A 97 -24.81 6.65 4.23
CA ALA A 97 -24.25 6.45 5.55
C ALA A 97 -24.08 7.78 6.28
N LYS A 98 -23.89 7.71 7.60
CA LYS A 98 -23.69 8.88 8.46
C LYS A 98 -22.42 8.72 9.29
N GLY A 99 -21.65 9.80 9.42
CA GLY A 99 -20.55 9.88 10.37
C GLY A 99 -21.07 9.82 11.80
N LEU A 100 -20.53 8.90 12.59
CA LEU A 100 -20.79 8.79 14.03
C LEU A 100 -19.62 9.44 14.78
N GLY A 101 -19.01 8.73 15.72
CA GLY A 101 -17.99 9.28 16.58
C GLY A 101 -16.62 9.34 15.90
N ARG A 102 -15.84 10.31 16.36
CA ARG A 102 -14.46 10.53 15.92
C ARG A 102 -13.55 10.88 17.08
N ASN A 103 -12.33 10.39 16.98
CA ASN A 103 -11.24 10.77 17.86
C ASN A 103 -9.97 11.04 17.05
N GLU A 104 -9.57 12.31 16.99
CA GLU A 104 -8.41 12.75 16.18
C GLU A 104 -7.08 12.33 16.82
N SER A 105 -7.01 12.31 18.17
CA SER A 105 -5.75 12.03 18.87
C SER A 105 -5.27 10.60 18.68
N ILE A 106 -6.17 9.62 18.63
CA ILE A 106 -5.86 8.21 18.29
C ILE A 106 -6.32 7.79 16.89
N ASP A 107 -6.86 8.73 16.13
CA ASP A 107 -7.31 8.59 14.74
C ASP A 107 -8.34 7.48 14.50
N CYS A 108 -9.28 7.29 15.44
CA CYS A 108 -10.41 6.36 15.28
C CYS A 108 -11.63 7.11 14.73
N GLY A 109 -12.32 6.53 13.75
CA GLY A 109 -13.60 7.05 13.25
C GLY A 109 -14.61 5.95 12.96
N LEU A 110 -15.88 6.23 13.19
CA LEU A 110 -16.99 5.31 12.88
C LEU A 110 -17.98 5.96 11.92
N ILE A 111 -18.41 5.18 10.93
CA ILE A 111 -19.47 5.52 10.00
C ILE A 111 -20.54 4.44 10.08
N LYS A 112 -21.81 4.79 9.84
CA LYS A 112 -22.92 3.84 9.89
C LYS A 112 -23.81 3.93 8.66
N ILE A 113 -24.01 2.80 7.98
CA ILE A 113 -25.02 2.71 6.92
C ILE A 113 -26.41 2.94 7.53
N THR A 114 -27.16 3.84 6.90
CA THR A 114 -28.47 4.31 7.39
C THR A 114 -29.64 3.45 6.89
N GLN A 115 -29.43 2.72 5.80
CA GLN A 115 -30.43 1.82 5.24
C GLN A 115 -30.49 0.51 6.06
N PRO A 116 -31.70 0.00 6.35
CA PRO A 116 -31.86 -1.29 7.03
C PRO A 116 -31.44 -2.44 6.11
N GLY A 117 -30.86 -3.48 6.68
CA GLY A 117 -30.45 -4.69 5.98
C GLY A 117 -29.26 -5.37 6.64
N GLU A 118 -28.93 -6.57 6.17
CA GLU A 118 -27.69 -7.25 6.54
C GLU A 118 -26.59 -6.90 5.53
N TRP A 119 -25.51 -6.31 6.02
CA TRP A 119 -24.38 -5.88 5.22
C TRP A 119 -23.25 -6.91 5.28
N PRO A 120 -22.49 -7.10 4.18
CA PRO A 120 -21.28 -7.93 4.21
C PRO A 120 -20.31 -7.36 5.23
N HIS A 121 -19.80 -8.19 6.13
CA HIS A 121 -18.96 -7.74 7.23
C HIS A 121 -17.87 -8.75 7.57
N VAL A 122 -16.85 -8.28 8.26
CA VAL A 122 -15.77 -9.09 8.84
C VAL A 122 -15.65 -8.84 10.34
N GLU A 123 -15.20 -9.84 11.09
CA GLU A 123 -15.05 -9.68 12.53
C GLU A 123 -13.83 -8.82 12.88
N MET A 124 -13.93 -8.06 13.97
CA MET A 124 -12.74 -7.48 14.59
C MET A 124 -11.89 -8.58 15.23
N GLY A 125 -10.59 -8.56 15.00
CA GLY A 125 -9.59 -9.40 15.67
C GLY A 125 -9.17 -8.82 17.01
N CYS A 126 -7.93 -9.13 17.43
CA CYS A 126 -7.32 -8.58 18.63
C CYS A 126 -5.93 -8.03 18.31
N SER A 127 -5.72 -6.73 18.51
CA SER A 127 -4.42 -6.10 18.28
C SER A 127 -3.41 -6.33 19.41
N ALA A 128 -3.87 -6.71 20.61
CA ALA A 128 -3.01 -6.96 21.77
C ALA A 128 -2.15 -8.22 21.64
N THR A 129 -2.56 -9.17 20.79
CA THR A 129 -1.83 -10.42 20.55
C THR A 129 -0.79 -10.33 19.43
N LEU A 130 -0.69 -9.17 18.75
CA LEU A 130 0.15 -9.05 17.57
C LEU A 130 1.63 -9.19 17.93
N LYS A 131 2.35 -9.95 17.11
CA LYS A 131 3.79 -10.16 17.22
C LYS A 131 4.49 -9.67 15.96
N ARG A 132 5.75 -9.25 16.10
CA ARG A 132 6.63 -8.95 14.95
C ARG A 132 6.69 -10.19 14.04
N ASN A 133 6.67 -9.97 12.73
CA ASN A 133 6.68 -10.98 11.66
C ASN A 133 5.42 -11.84 11.56
N GLN A 134 4.33 -11.46 12.23
CA GLN A 134 3.03 -12.05 11.94
C GLN A 134 2.55 -11.58 10.56
N PRO A 135 2.13 -12.49 9.66
CA PRO A 135 1.61 -12.13 8.34
C PRO A 135 0.30 -11.35 8.44
N CYS A 136 0.08 -10.44 7.50
CA CYS A 136 -1.15 -9.68 7.37
C CYS A 136 -1.51 -9.42 5.91
N VAL A 137 -2.81 -9.18 5.65
CA VAL A 137 -3.33 -8.75 4.34
C VAL A 137 -3.96 -7.38 4.51
N SER A 138 -3.67 -6.48 3.57
CA SER A 138 -4.25 -5.14 3.51
C SER A 138 -5.21 -5.06 2.32
N LEU A 139 -6.36 -4.41 2.53
CA LEU A 139 -7.26 -3.99 1.45
C LEU A 139 -7.55 -2.49 1.58
N GLY A 140 -7.76 -1.82 0.45
CA GLY A 140 -8.11 -0.40 0.41
C GLY A 140 -8.39 0.14 -0.99
N HIS A 141 -8.83 1.38 -1.06
CA HIS A 141 -9.07 2.13 -2.30
C HIS A 141 -8.02 3.24 -2.48
N PRO A 142 -6.79 2.88 -2.85
CA PRO A 142 -5.71 3.84 -3.01
C PRO A 142 -6.00 4.91 -4.07
N GLY A 143 -5.61 6.14 -3.78
CA GLY A 143 -5.83 7.33 -4.59
C GLY A 143 -7.30 7.75 -4.58
N GLN A 144 -8.08 7.10 -5.45
CA GLN A 144 -9.51 7.35 -5.62
C GLN A 144 -10.27 6.04 -5.81
N TYR A 145 -11.59 6.10 -5.64
CA TYR A 145 -12.46 4.99 -5.98
C TYR A 145 -12.38 4.71 -7.49
N ASP A 146 -12.16 3.44 -7.80
CA ASP A 146 -12.16 2.89 -9.14
C ASP A 146 -12.98 1.61 -9.10
N ARG A 147 -14.11 1.61 -9.81
CA ARG A 147 -15.05 0.49 -9.80
C ARG A 147 -14.48 -0.75 -10.47
N GLU A 148 -13.73 -0.58 -11.55
CA GLU A 148 -13.21 -1.71 -12.34
C GLU A 148 -12.05 -2.38 -11.60
N ARG A 149 -11.20 -1.57 -10.96
CA ARG A 149 -10.12 -2.08 -10.11
C ARG A 149 -10.63 -2.73 -8.82
N GLY A 150 -11.60 -2.07 -8.18
CA GLY A 150 -12.06 -2.40 -6.82
C GLY A 150 -10.99 -2.11 -5.75
N PRO A 151 -11.16 -2.68 -4.53
CA PRO A 151 -10.14 -2.63 -3.50
C PRO A 151 -8.85 -3.34 -3.95
N VAL A 152 -7.70 -2.76 -3.64
CA VAL A 152 -6.39 -3.31 -3.94
C VAL A 152 -5.90 -4.14 -2.76
N VAL A 153 -5.57 -5.40 -3.03
CA VAL A 153 -4.97 -6.33 -2.05
C VAL A 153 -3.47 -6.12 -1.97
N ARG A 154 -2.93 -6.13 -0.75
CA ARG A 154 -1.48 -6.15 -0.49
C ARG A 154 -1.17 -7.16 0.59
N PHE A 155 0.01 -7.76 0.52
CA PHE A 155 0.51 -8.68 1.54
C PHE A 155 1.64 -8.06 2.33
N GLY A 156 1.70 -8.36 3.62
CA GLY A 156 2.81 -7.92 4.44
C GLY A 156 2.94 -8.66 5.75
N ARG A 157 3.69 -8.04 6.66
CA ARG A 157 3.88 -8.51 8.03
C ARG A 157 3.89 -7.35 9.01
N ILE A 158 3.61 -7.65 10.27
CA ILE A 158 3.78 -6.71 11.37
C ILE A 158 5.27 -6.44 11.60
N VAL A 159 5.65 -5.17 11.53
CA VAL A 159 6.99 -4.68 11.89
C VAL A 159 7.02 -4.36 13.37
N GLU A 160 6.11 -3.50 13.84
CA GLU A 160 5.99 -3.11 15.24
C GLU A 160 4.53 -3.24 15.68
N PRO A 161 4.19 -4.12 16.64
CA PRO A 161 2.83 -4.21 17.14
C PRO A 161 2.43 -2.96 17.94
N VAL A 162 3.39 -2.31 18.60
CA VAL A 162 3.23 -1.04 19.31
C VAL A 162 4.42 -0.15 18.94
N SER A 163 4.21 0.81 18.05
CA SER A 163 5.25 1.73 17.59
C SER A 163 5.37 2.94 18.52
N SER A 164 6.50 3.63 18.44
CA SER A 164 6.68 4.93 19.14
C SER A 164 5.85 6.07 18.54
N VAL A 165 5.23 5.85 17.37
CA VAL A 165 4.45 6.84 16.62
C VAL A 165 2.97 6.64 16.95
N LYS A 166 2.39 7.55 17.74
CA LYS A 166 0.98 7.51 18.20
C LYS A 166 0.55 6.17 18.82
N ALA A 167 1.49 5.34 19.28
CA ALA A 167 1.22 3.96 19.69
C ALA A 167 0.42 3.19 18.63
N PHE A 168 0.75 3.37 17.35
CA PHE A 168 0.13 2.67 16.24
C PHE A 168 0.78 1.30 16.02
N ILE A 169 0.17 0.48 15.16
CA ILE A 169 0.84 -0.67 14.56
C ILE A 169 1.67 -0.13 13.38
N GLN A 170 2.76 -0.81 13.04
CA GLN A 170 3.49 -0.61 11.80
C GLN A 170 3.53 -1.94 11.03
N SER A 171 3.16 -1.93 9.76
CA SER A 171 3.30 -3.08 8.86
C SER A 171 4.16 -2.78 7.63
N THR A 172 4.50 -3.82 6.88
CA THR A 172 5.16 -3.68 5.57
C THR A 172 4.18 -3.44 4.43
N CYS A 173 2.87 -3.41 4.68
CA CYS A 173 1.88 -3.11 3.65
C CYS A 173 2.02 -1.64 3.25
N LEU A 174 2.44 -1.39 2.01
CA LEU A 174 2.57 -0.02 1.51
C LEU A 174 1.20 0.65 1.42
N MET A 175 1.15 1.92 1.80
CA MET A 175 -0.08 2.71 1.82
C MET A 175 0.10 4.03 1.07
N GLU A 176 -1.01 4.59 0.59
CA GLU A 176 -1.10 5.94 0.01
C GLU A 176 -2.43 6.62 0.44
N PRO A 177 -2.60 7.93 0.21
CA PRO A 177 -3.90 8.57 0.42
C PRO A 177 -5.02 7.83 -0.31
N GLY A 178 -6.18 7.70 0.31
CA GLY A 178 -7.27 6.84 -0.15
C GLY A 178 -7.29 5.47 0.54
N ASP A 179 -6.13 4.92 0.94
CA ASP A 179 -6.08 3.71 1.78
C ASP A 179 -6.56 3.97 3.22
N SER A 180 -6.48 5.22 3.70
CA SER A 180 -6.95 5.61 5.05
C SER A 180 -8.35 5.06 5.33
N GLY A 181 -8.49 4.35 6.44
CA GLY A 181 -9.72 3.66 6.86
C GLY A 181 -9.86 2.22 6.38
N GLY A 182 -9.03 1.76 5.45
CA GLY A 182 -9.03 0.38 4.97
C GLY A 182 -8.52 -0.62 6.02
N PRO A 183 -8.93 -1.90 5.94
CA PRO A 183 -8.56 -2.89 6.94
C PRO A 183 -7.14 -3.45 6.71
N LEU A 184 -6.43 -3.64 7.82
CA LEU A 184 -5.36 -4.62 7.95
C LEU A 184 -5.91 -5.87 8.64
N LEU A 185 -5.70 -7.04 8.05
CA LEU A 185 -6.33 -8.31 8.41
C LEU A 185 -5.30 -9.36 8.83
N ASP A 186 -5.68 -10.22 9.76
CA ASP A 186 -4.96 -11.45 10.05
C ASP A 186 -5.26 -12.55 9.00
N MET A 187 -4.56 -13.70 9.07
CA MET A 187 -4.80 -14.83 8.15
C MET A 187 -6.14 -15.56 8.36
N ASN A 188 -6.97 -15.13 9.33
CA ASN A 188 -8.35 -15.59 9.51
C ASN A 188 -9.37 -14.59 8.91
N GLY A 189 -8.88 -13.50 8.32
CA GLY A 189 -9.68 -12.44 7.73
C GLY A 189 -10.39 -11.57 8.76
N ARG A 190 -9.80 -11.41 9.95
CA ARG A 190 -10.30 -10.51 11.00
C ARG A 190 -9.52 -9.21 11.00
N VAL A 191 -10.21 -8.09 11.24
CA VAL A 191 -9.60 -6.75 11.25
C VAL A 191 -8.72 -6.60 12.48
N ILE A 192 -7.41 -6.45 12.30
CA ILE A 192 -6.45 -6.24 13.39
C ILE A 192 -6.03 -4.77 13.52
N ALA A 193 -6.16 -3.98 12.46
CA ALA A 193 -5.88 -2.56 12.46
C ALA A 193 -6.60 -1.84 11.30
N ILE A 194 -6.63 -0.51 11.36
CA ILE A 194 -7.20 0.37 10.35
C ILE A 194 -6.11 1.31 9.82
N HIS A 195 -5.95 1.37 8.50
CA HIS A 195 -4.98 2.24 7.82
C HIS A 195 -5.17 3.70 8.21
N SER A 196 -4.09 4.39 8.58
CA SER A 196 -4.16 5.79 9.04
C SER A 196 -3.11 6.68 8.41
N MET A 197 -1.82 6.36 8.56
CA MET A 197 -0.76 7.33 8.32
C MET A 197 0.43 6.72 7.59
N VAL A 198 1.01 7.52 6.70
CA VAL A 198 2.29 7.24 6.06
C VAL A 198 3.30 8.32 6.40
N LEU A 199 4.58 7.97 6.45
CA LEU A 199 5.70 8.91 6.50
C LEU A 199 6.52 8.85 5.21
N GLN A 200 7.56 9.68 5.12
CA GLN A 200 8.35 9.85 3.90
C GLN A 200 9.16 8.59 3.55
N PRO A 201 9.84 7.92 4.51
CA PRO A 201 10.37 6.59 4.25
C PRO A 201 9.25 5.63 3.84
N LEU A 202 9.48 4.85 2.79
CA LEU A 202 8.46 3.99 2.20
C LEU A 202 7.97 2.92 3.18
N GLU A 203 8.84 2.50 4.10
CA GLU A 203 8.64 1.44 5.08
C GLU A 203 7.84 1.90 6.31
N GLN A 204 7.56 3.21 6.43
CA GLN A 204 6.85 3.81 7.55
C GLN A 204 5.37 3.98 7.21
N ASN A 205 4.61 2.89 7.36
CA ASN A 205 3.16 2.81 7.21
C ASN A 205 2.57 2.42 8.56
N TYR A 206 1.54 3.14 9.02
CA TYR A 206 1.01 2.99 10.36
C TYR A 206 -0.50 2.86 10.41
N GLU A 207 -0.95 1.98 11.28
CA GLU A 207 -2.35 1.60 11.43
C GLU A 207 -2.85 1.79 12.87
N VAL A 208 -4.10 2.22 12.99
CA VAL A 208 -4.81 2.35 14.26
C VAL A 208 -5.20 0.95 14.74
N PRO A 209 -4.81 0.54 15.96
CA PRO A 209 -5.12 -0.80 16.47
C PRO A 209 -6.62 -1.03 16.63
N VAL A 210 -7.13 -2.20 16.20
CA VAL A 210 -8.58 -2.49 16.29
C VAL A 210 -9.12 -2.44 17.72
N ASN A 211 -8.30 -2.75 18.73
CA ASN A 211 -8.73 -2.69 20.13
C ASN A 211 -9.08 -1.27 20.59
N GLN A 212 -8.58 -0.23 19.92
CA GLN A 212 -9.00 1.15 20.21
C GLN A 212 -10.46 1.37 19.84
N PHE A 213 -10.92 0.81 18.71
CA PHE A 213 -12.32 0.88 18.31
C PHE A 213 -13.23 0.12 19.27
N ARG A 214 -12.79 -1.05 19.74
CA ARG A 214 -13.51 -1.83 20.77
C ARG A 214 -13.60 -1.06 22.09
N ARG A 215 -12.49 -0.46 22.53
CA ARG A 215 -12.41 0.29 23.78
C ARG A 215 -13.38 1.47 23.83
N TYR A 216 -13.49 2.20 22.72
CA TYR A 216 -14.33 3.40 22.64
C TYR A 216 -15.60 3.16 21.83
N TRP A 217 -16.11 1.92 21.80
CA TRP A 217 -17.26 1.57 20.95
C TRP A 217 -18.49 2.42 21.28
N LYS A 218 -18.72 2.67 22.57
CA LYS A 218 -19.83 3.50 23.04
C LYS A 218 -19.72 4.92 22.53
N GLU A 219 -18.57 5.57 22.70
CA GLU A 219 -18.34 6.95 22.25
C GLU A 219 -18.33 7.05 20.72
N LEU A 220 -17.79 6.02 20.04
CA LEU A 220 -17.80 5.94 18.58
C LEU A 220 -19.21 5.83 18.00
N ASN A 221 -20.19 5.32 18.76
CA ASN A 221 -21.58 5.25 18.30
C ASN A 221 -22.35 6.56 18.44
N GLU A 222 -21.79 7.56 19.12
CA GLU A 222 -22.37 8.89 19.23
C GLU A 222 -21.81 9.82 18.14
N PRO A 223 -22.64 10.61 17.43
CA PRO A 223 -22.18 11.52 16.38
C PRO A 223 -21.49 12.77 16.94
N ALA A 224 -20.37 12.58 17.63
CA ALA A 224 -19.60 13.62 18.28
C ALA A 224 -18.08 13.32 18.24
N ASP A 225 -17.29 14.38 18.38
CA ASP A 225 -15.88 14.24 18.73
C ASP A 225 -15.74 13.82 20.20
N PHE A 226 -14.81 12.91 20.48
CA PHE A 226 -14.43 12.54 21.84
C PHE A 226 -12.92 12.46 21.98
N GLU A 227 -12.42 12.63 23.22
CA GLU A 227 -10.99 12.58 23.52
C GLU A 227 -10.72 11.64 24.70
N PRO A 228 -9.69 10.76 24.62
CA PRO A 228 -9.39 9.77 25.66
C PRO A 228 -9.11 10.41 27.02
N THR A 229 -8.58 11.63 27.00
CA THR A 229 -8.14 12.39 28.18
C THR A 229 -9.26 13.19 28.84
N LYS A 230 -10.43 13.32 28.19
CA LYS A 230 -11.60 14.04 28.73
C LYS A 230 -12.72 13.12 29.21
N ILE A 231 -12.64 11.83 28.90
CA ILE A 231 -13.52 10.80 29.48
C ILE A 231 -12.98 10.48 30.88
N GLU A 232 -13.34 11.35 31.82
CA GLU A 232 -13.22 11.23 33.28
C GLU A 232 -11.88 10.68 33.83
N GLY A 233 -10.96 11.62 34.12
CA GLY A 233 -10.01 11.50 35.23
C GLY A 233 -8.57 11.21 34.83
N GLU A 234 -7.67 12.08 35.29
CA GLU A 234 -6.20 11.93 35.30
C GLU A 234 -5.70 10.73 36.14
N LEU A 235 -6.54 9.70 36.33
CA LEU A 235 -6.42 8.64 37.34
C LEU A 235 -6.97 7.27 36.89
N GLN A 236 -6.98 6.94 35.58
CA GLN A 236 -7.48 5.64 35.09
C GLN A 236 -6.87 4.43 35.84
N TRP A 237 -5.63 4.56 36.34
CA TRP A 237 -4.92 3.53 37.10
C TRP A 237 -4.59 3.96 38.54
N GLY A 238 -5.26 4.99 39.07
CA GLY A 238 -4.92 5.58 40.36
C GLY A 238 -3.59 6.33 40.37
N MET A 239 -3.12 6.82 39.22
CA MET A 239 -1.95 7.69 39.10
C MET A 239 -2.06 8.64 37.92
N THR A 240 -1.34 9.76 38.01
CA THR A 240 -1.15 10.73 36.92
C THR A 240 0.26 10.61 36.37
N LEU A 241 0.39 10.38 35.06
CA LEU A 241 1.67 10.37 34.36
C LEU A 241 1.94 11.71 33.67
N ARG A 242 3.19 12.15 33.68
CA ARG A 242 3.65 13.31 32.92
C ARG A 242 4.82 12.94 32.02
N ALA A 243 4.69 13.30 30.75
CA ALA A 243 5.85 13.38 29.87
C ALA A 243 6.76 14.49 30.40
N ARG A 244 8.06 14.22 30.59
CA ARG A 244 8.99 15.27 31.02
C ARG A 244 9.18 16.27 29.87
N GLY A 245 8.60 17.45 30.00
CA GLY A 245 8.78 18.54 29.05
C GLY A 245 10.26 18.88 28.87
N GLY A 246 10.73 18.95 27.62
CA GLY A 246 11.91 19.73 27.30
C GLY A 246 11.64 21.17 27.75
N ARG A 247 12.54 21.76 28.55
CA ARG A 247 12.41 23.15 29.01
C ARG A 247 12.37 24.10 27.79
N GLY A 248 11.18 24.54 27.41
CA GLY A 248 10.96 25.84 26.81
C GLY A 248 10.78 26.86 27.94
N GLY A 249 11.84 27.62 28.24
CA GLY A 249 11.80 28.67 29.27
C GLY A 249 13.15 29.38 29.39
N ARG A 250 13.20 30.62 28.91
CA ARG A 250 14.36 31.54 29.01
C ARG A 250 14.73 31.79 30.48
N GLY A 251 16.05 31.82 30.75
CA GLY A 251 16.65 32.52 31.89
C GLY A 251 16.84 31.69 33.17
N GLY A 252 18.11 31.45 33.53
CA GLY A 252 18.48 30.91 34.85
C GLY A 252 19.65 29.94 34.78
N SER A 253 20.88 30.45 34.89
CA SER A 253 22.09 29.66 35.03
C SER A 253 22.07 28.88 36.35
N GLY A 254 21.76 27.60 36.28
CA GLY A 254 21.91 26.66 37.39
C GLY A 254 22.20 25.28 36.82
N ARG A 255 23.47 24.90 36.80
CA ARG A 255 23.91 23.54 36.49
C ARG A 255 23.32 22.60 37.55
N VAL A 256 22.30 21.84 37.19
CA VAL A 256 21.99 20.56 37.83
C VAL A 256 22.46 19.48 36.86
N GLY A 257 23.63 18.92 37.17
CA GLY A 257 24.15 17.74 36.50
C GLY A 257 23.35 16.52 36.91
N GLY A 258 22.76 15.85 35.92
CA GLY A 258 22.14 14.55 36.06
C GLY A 258 21.81 14.03 34.67
N ARG A 259 22.48 12.95 34.25
CA ARG A 259 22.12 12.16 33.06
C ARG A 259 20.73 11.55 33.29
N GLY A 260 19.66 12.33 33.12
CA GLY A 260 18.29 11.90 33.38
C GLY A 260 17.77 11.00 32.27
N GLY A 261 17.63 9.71 32.55
CA GLY A 261 17.12 8.70 31.62
C GLY A 261 15.70 8.99 31.13
N ALA A 262 15.41 8.54 29.91
CA ALA A 262 14.08 8.59 29.32
C ALA A 262 13.05 7.80 30.16
N GLY A 263 11.81 8.29 30.24
CA GLY A 263 10.71 7.65 30.98
C GLY A 263 9.63 8.64 31.41
N LEU A 264 8.45 8.14 31.77
CA LEU A 264 7.29 8.92 32.22
C LEU A 264 7.38 9.18 33.73
N LEU A 265 7.13 10.42 34.16
CA LEU A 265 7.14 10.77 35.57
C LEU A 265 5.78 10.45 36.19
N VAL A 266 5.76 9.72 37.30
CA VAL A 266 4.59 9.58 38.16
C VAL A 266 4.45 10.88 38.96
N ALA A 267 3.47 11.69 38.58
CA ALA A 267 3.26 13.01 39.16
C ALA A 267 2.39 12.97 40.42
N ASP A 268 1.39 12.08 40.41
CA ASP A 268 0.51 11.85 41.56
C ASP A 268 0.08 10.39 41.61
N VAL A 269 -0.16 9.88 42.82
CA VAL A 269 -0.65 8.53 43.09
C VAL A 269 -1.78 8.60 44.09
N VAL A 270 -2.94 8.06 43.72
CA VAL A 270 -4.11 7.96 44.58
C VAL A 270 -3.89 6.83 45.58
N GLU A 271 -3.94 7.19 46.86
CA GLU A 271 -3.92 6.24 47.96
C GLU A 271 -5.11 5.27 47.86
N GLY A 272 -4.83 3.96 47.88
CA GLY A 272 -5.84 2.91 47.67
C GLY A 272 -6.24 2.65 46.20
N GLY A 273 -5.81 3.50 45.25
CA GLY A 273 -5.94 3.23 43.81
C GLY A 273 -4.98 2.13 43.33
N ALA A 274 -5.17 1.62 42.12
CA ALA A 274 -4.38 0.50 41.59
C ALA A 274 -2.86 0.74 41.67
N ALA A 275 -2.39 1.94 41.27
CA ALA A 275 -0.98 2.33 41.39
C ALA A 275 -0.50 2.44 42.84
N GLY A 276 -1.33 2.98 43.74
CA GLY A 276 -1.00 3.04 45.17
C GLY A 276 -0.89 1.65 45.81
N VAL A 277 -1.81 0.75 45.49
CA VAL A 277 -1.80 -0.66 45.92
C VAL A 277 -0.58 -1.39 45.37
N ALA A 278 -0.18 -1.08 44.14
CA ALA A 278 1.04 -1.61 43.52
C ALA A 278 2.33 -1.10 44.21
N GLY A 279 2.25 -0.01 44.98
CA GLY A 279 3.40 0.61 45.65
C GLY A 279 4.17 1.60 44.77
N LEU A 280 3.54 2.13 43.71
CA LEU A 280 4.05 3.30 42.98
C LEU A 280 4.00 4.53 43.89
N LYS A 281 4.95 5.43 43.71
CA LYS A 281 5.12 6.66 44.48
C LYS A 281 5.30 7.84 43.56
N ASN A 282 4.99 9.03 44.07
CA ASN A 282 5.35 10.28 43.41
C ASN A 282 6.86 10.32 43.15
N ASP A 283 7.24 10.90 42.01
CA ASP A 283 8.61 10.97 41.49
C ASP A 283 9.22 9.66 40.98
N ASP A 284 8.49 8.53 41.04
CA ASP A 284 8.87 7.35 40.27
C ASP A 284 8.94 7.68 38.78
N ARG A 285 9.93 7.10 38.09
CA ARG A 285 10.06 7.22 36.64
C ARG A 285 9.75 5.88 35.99
N VAL A 286 8.61 5.77 35.32
CA VAL A 286 8.27 4.59 34.52
C VAL A 286 9.16 4.54 33.27
N THR A 287 9.93 3.47 33.12
CA THR A 287 10.87 3.27 32.01
C THR A 287 10.44 2.17 31.05
N ALA A 288 9.70 1.15 31.52
CA ALA A 288 9.21 0.05 30.70
C ALA A 288 7.90 -0.58 31.22
N ILE A 289 7.17 -1.26 30.33
CA ILE A 289 6.05 -2.15 30.63
C ILE A 289 6.35 -3.52 30.02
N ASP A 290 6.22 -4.59 30.82
CA ASP A 290 6.56 -5.97 30.44
C ASP A 290 7.94 -6.06 29.75
N GLY A 291 8.92 -5.33 30.29
CA GLY A 291 10.29 -5.27 29.78
C GLY A 291 10.48 -4.44 28.49
N GLN A 292 9.41 -3.89 27.91
CA GLN A 292 9.50 -3.01 26.74
C GLN A 292 9.47 -1.54 27.15
N ARG A 293 10.47 -0.79 26.69
CA ARG A 293 10.60 0.63 27.00
C ARG A 293 9.35 1.40 26.58
N VAL A 294 8.87 2.28 27.45
CA VAL A 294 7.72 3.16 27.17
C VAL A 294 8.19 4.61 27.03
N ALA A 295 7.74 5.28 25.96
CA ALA A 295 8.18 6.63 25.64
C ALA A 295 7.08 7.70 25.80
N SER A 296 5.80 7.30 25.82
CA SER A 296 4.67 8.22 25.89
C SER A 296 3.54 7.69 26.78
N ILE A 297 2.71 8.61 27.28
CA ILE A 297 1.52 8.27 28.07
C ILE A 297 0.55 7.45 27.22
N LEU A 298 0.40 7.78 25.93
CA LEU A 298 -0.45 7.01 25.02
C LEU A 298 0.01 5.56 24.86
N GLU A 299 1.33 5.34 24.76
CA GLU A 299 1.91 4.00 24.72
C GLU A 299 1.71 3.26 26.05
N PHE A 300 1.87 3.95 27.18
CA PHE A 300 1.58 3.42 28.50
C PHE A 300 0.13 2.93 28.57
N ASP A 301 -0.82 3.82 28.28
CA ASP A 301 -2.25 3.53 28.36
C ASP A 301 -2.63 2.39 27.43
N ARG A 302 -2.11 2.40 26.18
CA ARG A 302 -2.37 1.30 25.23
C ARG A 302 -1.92 -0.04 25.80
N ARG A 303 -0.69 -0.14 26.31
CA ARG A 303 -0.13 -1.41 26.81
C ARG A 303 -0.90 -1.95 28.01
N VAL A 304 -1.33 -1.08 28.94
CA VAL A 304 -2.15 -1.53 30.08
C VAL A 304 -3.53 -1.99 29.61
N HIS A 305 -4.16 -1.29 28.65
CA HIS A 305 -5.44 -1.73 28.06
C HIS A 305 -5.30 -3.03 27.25
N ASP A 306 -4.21 -3.23 26.54
CA ASP A 306 -3.93 -4.49 25.85
C ASP A 306 -3.85 -5.65 26.85
N CYS A 307 -3.30 -5.44 28.05
CA CYS A 307 -3.32 -6.45 29.11
C CYS A 307 -4.74 -6.73 29.63
N HIS A 308 -5.59 -5.70 29.75
CA HIS A 308 -7.00 -5.87 30.09
C HIS A 308 -7.75 -6.70 29.05
N ALA A 309 -7.54 -6.41 27.76
CA ALA A 309 -8.12 -7.18 26.65
C ALA A 309 -7.67 -8.64 26.63
N LEU A 310 -6.49 -8.93 27.17
CA LEU A 310 -5.95 -10.28 27.33
C LEU A 310 -6.36 -10.95 28.66
N GLU A 311 -7.29 -10.37 29.40
CA GLU A 311 -7.77 -10.87 30.70
C GLU A 311 -6.65 -11.07 31.74
N ARG A 312 -5.56 -10.32 31.63
CA ARG A 312 -4.45 -10.37 32.60
C ARG A 312 -4.86 -9.68 33.90
N GLU A 313 -4.46 -10.27 35.02
CA GLU A 313 -4.71 -9.68 36.34
C GLU A 313 -3.74 -8.54 36.67
N PHE A 314 -2.52 -8.59 36.13
CA PHE A 314 -1.45 -7.65 36.41
C PHE A 314 -0.63 -7.32 35.16
N VAL A 315 -0.02 -6.13 35.18
CA VAL A 315 1.02 -5.70 34.24
C VAL A 315 2.30 -5.34 35.00
N ASP A 316 3.45 -5.78 34.49
CA ASP A 316 4.75 -5.46 35.09
C ASP A 316 5.21 -4.08 34.60
N ILE A 317 5.48 -3.16 35.53
CA ILE A 317 5.96 -1.80 35.27
C ILE A 317 7.37 -1.66 35.82
N THR A 318 8.35 -1.42 34.96
CA THR A 318 9.70 -1.08 35.38
C THR A 318 9.76 0.42 35.67
N ILE A 319 10.22 0.74 36.89
CA ILE A 319 10.40 2.11 37.36
C ILE A 319 11.85 2.35 37.78
N GLN A 320 12.25 3.62 37.74
CA GLN A 320 13.45 4.11 38.38
C GLN A 320 13.07 4.98 39.59
N ARG A 321 13.49 4.57 40.78
CA ARG A 321 13.29 5.26 42.06
C ARG A 321 14.65 5.52 42.69
N GLU A 322 14.96 6.78 43.01
CA GLU A 322 16.26 7.18 43.60
C GLU A 322 17.49 6.70 42.78
N GLY A 323 17.33 6.57 41.47
CA GLY A 323 18.37 6.11 40.56
C GLY A 323 18.48 4.59 40.40
N GLN A 324 17.79 3.81 41.24
CA GLN A 324 17.72 2.34 41.14
C GLN A 324 16.51 1.89 40.32
N GLU A 325 16.70 0.84 39.53
CA GLU A 325 15.62 0.22 38.74
C GLU A 325 14.93 -0.87 39.55
N THR A 326 13.59 -0.87 39.55
CA THR A 326 12.77 -1.90 40.18
C THR A 326 11.51 -2.14 39.38
N THR A 327 10.92 -3.34 39.50
CA THR A 327 9.68 -3.70 38.80
C THR A 327 8.53 -3.78 39.80
N VAL A 328 7.43 -3.12 39.46
CA VAL A 328 6.20 -3.06 40.24
C VAL A 328 5.07 -3.72 39.45
N ARG A 329 4.22 -4.51 40.11
CA ARG A 329 3.05 -5.14 39.50
C ARG A 329 1.81 -4.26 39.67
N LEU A 330 1.36 -3.65 38.60
CA LEU A 330 0.12 -2.86 38.60
C LEU A 330 -1.09 -3.78 38.40
N PRO A 331 -2.05 -3.83 39.35
CA PRO A 331 -3.31 -4.53 39.16
C PRO A 331 -4.13 -3.88 38.06
N ILE A 332 -4.72 -4.70 37.19
CA ILE A 332 -5.63 -4.23 36.13
C ILE A 332 -7.07 -4.35 36.66
N PRO A 333 -7.82 -3.25 36.82
CA PRO A 333 -9.22 -3.32 37.21
C PRO A 333 -10.00 -4.16 36.21
N ARG A 334 -10.81 -5.10 36.71
CA ARG A 334 -11.81 -5.76 35.87
C ARG A 334 -12.96 -4.79 35.65
N SER A 335 -13.36 -4.62 34.40
CA SER A 335 -14.60 -3.93 34.06
C SER A 335 -15.73 -4.60 34.83
N THR A 336 -16.36 -3.88 35.77
CA THR A 336 -17.66 -4.29 36.29
C THR A 336 -18.67 -3.97 35.20
N ASP A 337 -19.24 -5.00 34.57
CA ASP A 337 -20.34 -4.90 33.61
C ASP A 337 -21.33 -3.80 34.04
N SER A 338 -21.28 -2.65 33.37
CA SER A 338 -22.33 -1.64 33.47
C SER A 338 -23.21 -1.80 32.22
N GLY A 339 -24.48 -2.11 32.47
CA GLY A 339 -25.43 -2.57 31.46
C GLY A 339 -25.91 -1.50 30.48
N ASP A 340 -26.81 -1.96 29.60
CA ASP A 340 -27.51 -1.28 28.49
C ASP A 340 -26.85 -1.25 27.10
N GLU A 341 -26.00 -2.22 26.76
CA GLU A 341 -25.62 -2.46 25.35
C GLU A 341 -26.57 -3.46 24.66
N SER A 342 -26.93 -3.16 23.41
CA SER A 342 -27.73 -4.06 22.56
C SER A 342 -26.99 -5.38 22.29
N GLY A 343 -27.71 -6.45 21.93
CA GLY A 343 -27.12 -7.78 21.76
C GLY A 343 -25.95 -7.83 20.76
N THR A 344 -26.01 -7.04 19.68
CA THR A 344 -24.94 -6.96 18.69
C THR A 344 -23.78 -6.06 19.14
N ASP A 345 -24.05 -4.93 19.81
CA ASP A 345 -23.00 -4.07 20.38
C ASP A 345 -22.16 -4.84 21.40
N ARG A 346 -22.82 -5.58 22.28
CA ARG A 346 -22.14 -6.42 23.27
C ARG A 346 -21.29 -7.51 22.62
N GLN A 347 -21.67 -8.03 21.45
CA GLN A 347 -20.86 -9.00 20.71
C GLN A 347 -19.62 -8.34 20.06
N LEU A 348 -19.72 -7.10 19.58
CA LEU A 348 -18.60 -6.36 19.00
C LEU A 348 -17.59 -5.89 20.07
N VAL A 349 -18.08 -5.54 21.26
CA VAL A 349 -17.29 -5.09 22.42
C VAL A 349 -16.71 -6.26 23.21
N CYS A 350 -17.52 -7.26 23.57
CA CYS A 350 -17.14 -8.34 24.48
C CYS A 350 -16.62 -9.61 23.81
N ALA A 351 -16.90 -9.86 22.52
CA ALA A 351 -16.34 -11.04 21.84
C ALA A 351 -14.86 -10.80 21.50
N MET A 352 -13.99 -10.94 22.49
CA MET A 352 -12.64 -11.41 22.21
C MET A 352 -12.81 -12.77 21.51
N PRO A 353 -12.36 -12.95 20.25
CA PRO A 353 -12.49 -14.25 19.60
C PRO A 353 -11.81 -15.27 20.50
N GLY A 354 -12.59 -16.16 21.12
CA GLY A 354 -12.14 -17.02 22.21
C GLY A 354 -10.81 -17.66 21.87
N ALA A 355 -9.73 -17.28 22.58
CA ALA A 355 -8.34 -17.63 22.35
C ALA A 355 -8.06 -18.23 20.97
N ALA A 356 -8.42 -17.52 19.89
CA ALA A 356 -8.13 -18.03 18.56
C ALA A 356 -6.61 -18.14 18.47
N PRO A 357 -6.06 -19.29 18.06
CA PRO A 357 -4.63 -19.50 18.11
C PRO A 357 -3.95 -18.35 17.37
N ALA A 358 -3.05 -17.66 18.08
CA ALA A 358 -2.26 -16.61 17.47
C ALA A 358 -1.60 -17.21 16.24
N ILE A 359 -1.81 -16.61 15.06
CA ILE A 359 -1.06 -17.03 13.88
C ILE A 359 0.39 -16.75 14.21
N GLU A 360 1.18 -17.81 14.30
CA GLU A 360 2.56 -17.69 14.75
C GLU A 360 3.33 -16.78 13.79
N PRO A 361 4.24 -15.94 14.32
CA PRO A 361 5.20 -15.24 13.49
C PRO A 361 5.84 -16.19 12.51
N VAL A 362 6.06 -15.71 11.30
CA VAL A 362 6.78 -16.44 10.26
C VAL A 362 8.08 -15.67 10.05
N PRO A 363 9.17 -15.99 10.79
CA PRO A 363 10.44 -15.27 10.70
C PRO A 363 10.99 -15.21 9.27
N GLN A 364 10.68 -16.24 8.49
CA GLN A 364 10.98 -16.36 7.07
C GLN A 364 10.54 -15.14 6.24
N LEU A 365 9.47 -14.44 6.63
CA LEU A 365 8.96 -13.26 5.91
C LEU A 365 9.89 -12.04 5.98
N GLU A 366 10.85 -11.98 6.91
CA GLU A 366 11.84 -10.89 6.94
C GLU A 366 12.74 -10.86 5.70
N GLY A 367 12.92 -12.01 5.05
CA GLY A 367 13.70 -12.17 3.83
C GLY A 367 12.92 -12.90 2.75
N LEU A 368 11.63 -12.59 2.60
CA LEU A 368 10.74 -13.32 1.69
C LEU A 368 11.32 -13.46 0.28
N ALA A 369 11.80 -12.36 -0.33
CA ALA A 369 12.43 -12.38 -1.64
C ALA A 369 13.60 -13.38 -1.73
N ARG A 370 14.46 -13.43 -0.70
CA ARG A 370 15.57 -14.40 -0.64
C ARG A 370 15.10 -15.85 -0.66
N GLN A 371 13.90 -16.13 -0.16
CA GLN A 371 13.33 -17.50 -0.16
C GLN A 371 12.89 -17.93 -1.55
N PHE A 372 12.58 -16.96 -2.41
CA PHE A 372 12.23 -17.19 -3.81
C PHE A 372 13.41 -17.02 -4.75
N ARG A 373 14.60 -16.64 -4.25
CA ARG A 373 15.79 -16.40 -5.07
C ARG A 373 16.12 -17.55 -6.02
N GLU A 374 16.03 -18.81 -5.59
CA GLU A 374 16.32 -19.95 -6.48
C GLU A 374 15.31 -20.06 -7.64
N LYS A 375 14.03 -19.78 -7.37
CA LYS A 375 12.98 -19.74 -8.41
C LYS A 375 13.17 -18.52 -9.30
N GLU A 376 13.46 -17.36 -8.72
CA GLU A 376 13.68 -16.11 -9.43
C GLU A 376 14.93 -16.16 -10.31
N SER A 377 16.03 -16.74 -9.83
CA SER A 377 17.29 -16.82 -10.59
C SER A 377 17.18 -17.66 -11.85
N ARG A 378 16.20 -18.57 -11.91
CA ARG A 378 15.89 -19.33 -13.13
C ARG A 378 15.14 -18.48 -14.17
N LEU A 379 14.64 -17.32 -13.77
CA LEU A 379 13.93 -16.33 -14.59
C LEU A 379 14.80 -15.11 -14.90
N ASP A 380 15.98 -14.95 -14.27
CA ASP A 380 16.88 -13.82 -14.55
C ASP A 380 17.30 -13.76 -16.03
N ASP A 381 17.44 -14.92 -16.69
CA ASP A 381 17.81 -15.02 -18.11
C ASP A 381 16.72 -14.53 -19.08
N VAL A 382 15.50 -14.26 -18.58
CA VAL A 382 14.43 -13.65 -19.38
C VAL A 382 14.37 -12.12 -19.23
N THR A 383 15.24 -11.53 -18.42
CA THR A 383 15.26 -10.10 -18.14
C THR A 383 16.58 -9.48 -18.59
N ALA A 384 16.50 -8.34 -19.26
CA ALA A 384 17.67 -7.58 -19.70
C ALA A 384 17.59 -6.13 -19.22
N LEU A 385 18.74 -5.47 -19.06
CA LEU A 385 18.83 -4.04 -18.78
C LEU A 385 18.95 -3.27 -20.09
N VAL A 386 18.13 -2.24 -20.27
CA VAL A 386 18.21 -1.29 -21.37
C VAL A 386 18.81 0.00 -20.86
N ALA A 387 19.90 0.46 -21.46
CA ALA A 387 20.45 1.80 -21.27
C ALA A 387 20.18 2.63 -22.53
N THR A 388 19.69 3.85 -22.36
CA THR A 388 19.25 4.70 -23.48
C THR A 388 19.29 6.18 -23.11
N GLU A 389 19.07 7.06 -24.08
CA GLU A 389 18.90 8.50 -23.88
C GLU A 389 17.48 8.90 -24.26
N VAL A 390 16.79 9.63 -23.38
CA VAL A 390 15.45 10.17 -23.64
C VAL A 390 15.49 11.65 -23.31
N GLN A 391 15.21 12.50 -24.30
CA GLN A 391 15.18 13.96 -24.15
C GLN A 391 16.50 14.55 -23.58
N GLY A 392 17.66 14.00 -23.97
CA GLY A 392 18.97 14.47 -23.50
C GLY A 392 19.43 13.89 -22.17
N GLU A 393 18.62 13.03 -21.54
CA GLU A 393 18.94 12.40 -20.26
C GLU A 393 19.19 10.90 -20.42
N ARG A 394 20.30 10.42 -19.87
CA ARG A 394 20.58 8.99 -19.80
C ARG A 394 19.62 8.32 -18.83
N ARG A 395 18.96 7.25 -19.28
CA ARG A 395 17.99 6.47 -18.51
C ARG A 395 18.27 4.98 -18.62
N THR A 396 17.68 4.25 -17.69
CA THR A 396 17.65 2.79 -17.71
C THR A 396 16.23 2.27 -17.57
N ALA A 397 15.95 1.14 -18.21
CA ALA A 397 14.72 0.37 -18.10
C ALA A 397 15.08 -1.12 -18.05
N LEU A 398 14.13 -1.97 -17.63
CA LEU A 398 14.24 -3.40 -17.87
C LEU A 398 13.55 -3.77 -19.19
N ALA A 399 13.89 -4.93 -19.74
CA ALA A 399 13.24 -5.50 -20.90
C ALA A 399 13.03 -7.00 -20.70
N THR A 400 11.93 -7.50 -21.23
CA THR A 400 11.53 -8.90 -21.22
C THR A 400 11.95 -9.56 -22.53
N LEU A 401 12.79 -10.59 -22.46
CA LEU A 401 13.21 -11.39 -23.61
C LEU A 401 12.04 -12.26 -24.09
N VAL A 402 11.76 -12.23 -25.39
CA VAL A 402 10.70 -13.03 -26.01
C VAL A 402 11.28 -14.32 -26.55
N SER A 403 10.60 -15.46 -26.30
CA SER A 403 11.08 -16.75 -26.77
C SER A 403 11.04 -16.86 -28.30
N ARG A 404 12.14 -17.32 -28.88
CA ARG A 404 12.24 -17.56 -30.34
C ARG A 404 11.23 -18.60 -30.81
N ALA A 405 11.01 -19.66 -30.02
CA ALA A 405 10.11 -20.75 -30.37
C ALA A 405 8.64 -20.28 -30.52
N GLY A 406 8.14 -19.48 -29.57
CA GLY A 406 6.78 -18.94 -29.63
C GLY A 406 6.61 -17.96 -30.79
N LEU A 407 7.62 -17.12 -31.04
CA LEU A 407 7.56 -16.12 -32.10
C LEU A 407 7.67 -16.73 -33.51
N GLU A 408 8.53 -17.74 -33.72
CA GLU A 408 8.61 -18.46 -34.99
C GLU A 408 7.28 -19.15 -35.35
N GLN A 409 6.54 -19.66 -34.36
CA GLN A 409 5.23 -20.27 -34.60
C GLN A 409 4.20 -19.24 -35.09
N PHE A 410 4.18 -18.06 -34.47
CA PHE A 410 3.32 -16.96 -34.89
C PHE A 410 3.70 -16.42 -36.29
N LEU A 411 4.98 -16.14 -36.50
CA LEU A 411 5.47 -15.58 -37.77
C LEU A 411 5.34 -16.56 -38.94
N LYS A 412 5.53 -17.87 -38.72
CA LYS A 412 5.23 -18.91 -39.75
C LYS A 412 3.78 -18.84 -40.20
N GLY A 413 2.84 -18.55 -39.30
CA GLY A 413 1.43 -18.32 -39.64
C GLY A 413 1.19 -17.04 -40.45
N ALA A 414 2.07 -16.04 -40.32
CA ALA A 414 2.01 -14.75 -41.01
C ALA A 414 2.97 -14.63 -42.22
N GLY A 415 3.72 -15.68 -42.57
CA GLY A 415 4.68 -15.69 -43.68
C GLY A 415 6.04 -15.02 -43.39
N GLY A 416 6.36 -14.74 -42.12
CA GLY A 416 7.63 -14.14 -41.69
C GLY A 416 8.69 -15.17 -41.25
N VAL A 417 9.96 -14.77 -41.29
CA VAL A 417 11.10 -15.57 -40.80
C VAL A 417 11.95 -14.69 -39.88
N LEU A 418 12.22 -15.16 -38.66
CA LEU A 418 13.22 -14.56 -37.77
C LEU A 418 14.63 -14.93 -38.21
N GLN A 419 15.53 -13.96 -38.23
CA GLN A 419 16.96 -14.20 -38.44
C GLN A 419 17.64 -14.65 -37.13
N ASP A 420 18.92 -14.33 -36.95
CA ASP A 420 19.71 -14.59 -35.73
C ASP A 420 19.52 -13.51 -34.64
N GLU A 421 18.42 -12.77 -34.71
CA GLU A 421 18.07 -11.69 -33.78
C GLU A 421 17.27 -12.20 -32.57
N SER A 422 17.45 -11.53 -31.43
CA SER A 422 16.63 -11.70 -30.23
C SER A 422 15.68 -10.52 -30.09
N LEU A 423 14.40 -10.79 -29.77
CA LEU A 423 13.41 -9.76 -29.54
C LEU A 423 13.17 -9.51 -28.06
N LEU A 424 13.02 -8.24 -27.69
CA LEU A 424 12.70 -7.83 -26.33
C LEU A 424 11.55 -6.83 -26.31
N ILE A 425 10.73 -6.88 -25.27
CA ILE A 425 9.69 -5.88 -25.01
C ILE A 425 10.09 -5.08 -23.77
N SER A 426 9.94 -3.75 -23.83
CA SER A 426 10.19 -2.85 -22.70
C SER A 426 9.12 -1.77 -22.61
N LYS A 427 9.21 -0.90 -21.59
CA LYS A 427 8.36 0.29 -21.45
C LYS A 427 8.76 1.35 -22.47
N GLY A 428 7.87 1.66 -23.39
CA GLY A 428 8.05 2.60 -24.49
C GLY A 428 8.49 3.99 -24.04
N SER A 429 7.84 4.57 -23.04
CA SER A 429 8.19 5.90 -22.53
C SER A 429 9.56 5.99 -21.85
N MET A 430 10.23 4.86 -21.58
CA MET A 430 11.55 4.80 -20.96
C MET A 430 12.69 4.58 -21.94
N VAL A 431 12.38 4.20 -23.19
CA VAL A 431 13.37 3.79 -24.19
C VAL A 431 13.40 4.78 -25.35
N GLY A 432 14.57 5.39 -25.57
CA GLY A 432 14.85 6.27 -26.70
C GLY A 432 15.09 5.50 -28.00
N ASP A 433 15.66 6.17 -28.99
CA ASP A 433 15.79 5.61 -30.35
C ASP A 433 17.05 4.76 -30.56
N ASP A 434 18.10 4.99 -29.75
CA ASP A 434 19.37 4.26 -29.79
C ASP A 434 19.66 3.48 -28.49
N PRO A 435 18.84 2.48 -28.12
CA PRO A 435 19.06 1.69 -26.91
C PRO A 435 20.25 0.72 -27.00
N VAL A 436 20.88 0.47 -25.85
CA VAL A 436 21.88 -0.58 -25.64
C VAL A 436 21.33 -1.56 -24.61
N VAL A 437 21.35 -2.86 -24.94
CA VAL A 437 20.83 -3.94 -24.09
C VAL A 437 21.98 -4.70 -23.46
N SER A 438 21.86 -5.00 -22.17
CA SER A 438 22.78 -5.83 -21.38
C SER A 438 22.04 -7.03 -20.79
N PHE A 439 22.56 -8.23 -21.02
CA PHE A 439 21.98 -9.50 -20.55
C PHE A 439 22.61 -9.99 -19.24
N SER A 440 21.95 -10.95 -18.58
CA SER A 440 22.41 -11.59 -17.33
C SER A 440 23.82 -12.19 -17.45
N ASP A 441 24.17 -12.72 -18.63
CA ASP A 441 25.49 -13.29 -18.95
C ASP A 441 26.57 -12.25 -19.27
N SER A 442 26.31 -10.96 -18.97
CA SER A 442 27.20 -9.82 -19.20
C SER A 442 27.46 -9.46 -20.68
N ARG A 443 26.81 -10.13 -21.64
CA ARG A 443 26.85 -9.67 -23.04
C ARG A 443 26.07 -8.37 -23.18
N THR A 444 26.55 -7.50 -24.06
CA THR A 444 25.89 -6.24 -24.40
C THR A 444 25.84 -6.06 -25.91
N ALA A 445 24.78 -5.42 -26.40
CA ALA A 445 24.59 -5.18 -27.83
C ALA A 445 23.71 -3.95 -28.06
N ALA A 446 23.95 -3.26 -29.18
CA ALA A 446 23.04 -2.22 -29.64
C ALA A 446 21.71 -2.85 -30.04
N ALA A 447 20.61 -2.16 -29.75
CA ALA A 447 19.27 -2.59 -30.06
C ALA A 447 18.60 -1.62 -31.03
N THR A 448 17.82 -2.18 -31.95
CA THR A 448 17.01 -1.41 -32.90
C THR A 448 15.57 -1.37 -32.40
N VAL A 449 14.97 -0.18 -32.36
CA VAL A 449 13.53 -0.02 -32.11
C VAL A 449 12.76 -0.46 -33.36
N ILE A 450 11.99 -1.54 -33.25
CA ILE A 450 11.21 -2.10 -34.37
C ILE A 450 9.83 -1.45 -34.42
N ALA A 451 9.18 -1.33 -33.26
CA ALA A 451 7.81 -0.84 -33.15
C ALA A 451 7.54 -0.24 -31.77
N ARG A 452 6.57 0.67 -31.71
CA ARG A 452 6.06 1.25 -30.46
C ARG A 452 4.55 1.09 -30.42
N ASP A 453 4.04 0.62 -29.29
CA ASP A 453 2.63 0.64 -28.94
C ASP A 453 2.40 1.75 -27.91
N ASN A 454 1.90 2.88 -28.39
CA ASN A 454 1.62 4.02 -27.53
C ASN A 454 0.37 3.81 -26.66
N GLU A 455 -0.51 2.86 -26.93
CA GLU A 455 -1.69 2.60 -26.10
C GLU A 455 -1.29 1.88 -24.81
N HIS A 456 -0.43 0.88 -24.92
CA HIS A 456 0.06 0.08 -23.79
C HIS A 456 1.40 0.57 -23.22
N ASP A 457 2.00 1.58 -23.86
CA ASP A 457 3.33 2.09 -23.53
C ASP A 457 4.44 1.05 -23.67
N LEU A 458 4.39 0.26 -24.74
CA LEU A 458 5.36 -0.80 -25.02
C LEU A 458 6.26 -0.42 -26.20
N VAL A 459 7.48 -0.92 -26.17
CA VAL A 459 8.42 -0.87 -27.30
C VAL A 459 8.96 -2.26 -27.58
N LEU A 460 9.04 -2.60 -28.87
CA LEU A 460 9.68 -3.81 -29.35
C LEU A 460 11.09 -3.49 -29.84
N LEU A 461 12.07 -4.22 -29.31
CA LEU A 461 13.48 -4.09 -29.62
C LEU A 461 13.99 -5.35 -30.31
N SER A 462 14.85 -5.20 -31.30
CA SER A 462 15.66 -6.29 -31.88
C SER A 462 17.12 -6.10 -31.51
N VAL A 463 17.80 -7.20 -31.21
CA VAL A 463 19.23 -7.26 -30.96
C VAL A 463 19.85 -8.32 -31.87
N GLU A 464 20.88 -7.96 -32.63
CA GLU A 464 21.68 -8.89 -33.46
C GLU A 464 22.63 -9.74 -32.60
N LEU A 465 22.07 -10.40 -31.59
CA LEU A 465 22.77 -11.31 -30.70
C LEU A 465 21.80 -12.45 -30.39
N PRO A 466 22.08 -13.69 -30.80
CA PRO A 466 21.22 -14.81 -30.44
C PRO A 466 21.34 -15.10 -28.94
N VAL A 467 20.21 -15.01 -28.26
CA VAL A 467 20.05 -15.34 -26.84
C VAL A 467 19.02 -16.47 -26.75
N GLN A 468 19.32 -17.50 -25.95
CA GLN A 468 18.40 -18.61 -25.71
C GLN A 468 17.45 -18.28 -24.56
N GLY A 469 16.27 -18.89 -24.55
CA GLY A 469 15.25 -18.65 -23.53
C GLY A 469 14.24 -17.57 -23.94
N GLY A 470 13.67 -16.90 -22.94
CA GLY A 470 12.62 -15.90 -23.10
C GLY A 470 11.22 -16.41 -22.76
N VAL A 471 10.29 -15.48 -22.60
CA VAL A 471 8.89 -15.76 -22.25
C VAL A 471 8.07 -16.14 -23.48
N GLU A 472 7.08 -17.01 -23.30
CA GLU A 472 6.10 -17.32 -24.34
C GLU A 472 4.94 -16.32 -24.25
N LEU A 473 4.81 -15.44 -25.25
CA LEU A 473 3.74 -14.45 -25.32
C LEU A 473 2.44 -14.99 -25.96
N ILE A 474 2.53 -16.11 -26.69
CA ILE A 474 1.44 -16.64 -27.52
C ILE A 474 1.43 -18.17 -27.39
N GLY A 475 0.25 -18.76 -27.16
CA GLY A 475 0.07 -20.22 -27.14
C GLY A 475 -0.20 -20.78 -25.74
N ALA A 476 0.01 -22.09 -25.54
CA ALA A 476 -0.37 -22.81 -24.33
C ALA A 476 0.38 -22.38 -23.04
N GLY A 477 1.45 -21.58 -23.17
CA GLY A 477 2.21 -21.00 -22.05
C GLY A 477 1.83 -19.56 -21.68
N ALA A 478 0.97 -18.88 -22.45
CA ALA A 478 0.48 -17.55 -22.11
C ALA A 478 -0.69 -17.67 -21.13
N ALA A 479 -0.45 -17.35 -19.86
CA ALA A 479 -1.49 -17.42 -18.83
C ALA A 479 -2.21 -16.08 -18.74
N GLU A 480 -3.51 -16.05 -19.06
CA GLU A 480 -4.33 -14.90 -18.71
C GLU A 480 -4.55 -14.87 -17.20
N ALA A 481 -4.32 -13.71 -16.58
CA ALA A 481 -4.78 -13.46 -15.23
C ALA A 481 -6.31 -13.70 -15.17
N LYS A 482 -6.73 -14.75 -14.47
CA LYS A 482 -8.15 -15.07 -14.28
C LYS A 482 -8.87 -13.87 -13.66
N GLU A 483 -10.13 -13.70 -14.04
CA GLU A 483 -10.97 -12.53 -13.76
C GLU A 483 -11.09 -12.16 -12.27
N ASP A 484 -10.88 -13.10 -11.34
CA ASP A 484 -10.56 -12.78 -9.94
C ASP A 484 -9.48 -13.72 -9.40
N SER A 485 -8.23 -13.25 -9.47
CA SER A 485 -7.03 -13.96 -9.03
C SER A 485 -6.30 -13.22 -7.91
N ARG A 486 -6.98 -12.30 -7.21
CA ARG A 486 -6.37 -11.49 -6.14
C ARG A 486 -5.74 -12.38 -5.06
N GLY A 487 -4.59 -11.95 -4.55
CA GLY A 487 -3.84 -12.70 -3.55
C GLY A 487 -2.99 -13.85 -4.10
N VAL A 488 -2.94 -14.05 -5.43
CA VAL A 488 -1.93 -14.89 -6.07
C VAL A 488 -0.56 -14.24 -5.91
N TRP A 489 0.45 -15.01 -5.55
CA TRP A 489 1.83 -14.54 -5.46
C TRP A 489 2.42 -14.31 -6.84
N LEU A 490 3.19 -13.23 -6.92
CA LEU A 490 3.87 -12.78 -8.11
C LEU A 490 5.37 -12.70 -7.86
N LEU A 491 6.15 -13.13 -8.85
CA LEU A 491 7.60 -13.02 -8.91
C LEU A 491 7.97 -12.03 -10.00
N THR A 492 8.75 -11.01 -9.67
CA THR A 492 9.32 -10.05 -10.62
C THR A 492 10.84 -10.16 -10.54
N PRO A 493 11.49 -10.85 -11.50
CA PRO A 493 12.93 -11.00 -11.49
C PRO A 493 13.64 -9.66 -11.68
N HIS A 494 14.84 -9.53 -11.08
CA HIS A 494 15.67 -8.34 -11.25
C HIS A 494 17.15 -8.69 -11.48
N PRO A 495 17.77 -8.25 -12.59
CA PRO A 495 19.11 -8.71 -12.99
C PRO A 495 20.24 -8.30 -12.03
N ALA A 496 19.98 -7.38 -11.09
CA ALA A 496 20.96 -6.91 -10.11
C ALA A 496 20.85 -7.55 -8.70
N GLY A 497 19.96 -8.52 -8.45
CA GLY A 497 19.88 -9.15 -7.13
C GLY A 497 18.56 -9.85 -6.81
N ASP A 498 18.13 -9.75 -5.55
CA ASP A 498 16.83 -10.24 -5.10
C ASP A 498 15.76 -9.30 -5.71
N GLY A 499 15.02 -9.75 -6.71
CA GLY A 499 13.88 -9.01 -7.26
C GLY A 499 12.71 -9.01 -6.29
N PHE A 500 11.50 -8.93 -6.83
CA PHE A 500 10.32 -8.63 -6.02
C PHE A 500 9.39 -9.83 -5.90
N VAL A 501 8.92 -10.04 -4.67
CA VAL A 501 7.80 -10.93 -4.37
C VAL A 501 6.64 -10.05 -3.95
N SER A 502 5.50 -10.21 -4.63
CA SER A 502 4.29 -9.42 -4.44
C SER A 502 3.05 -10.29 -4.54
N VAL A 503 1.88 -9.71 -4.37
CA VAL A 503 0.61 -10.35 -4.68
C VAL A 503 -0.15 -9.58 -5.75
N LEU A 504 -0.93 -10.31 -6.54
CA LEU A 504 -1.89 -9.74 -7.48
C LEU A 504 -2.95 -8.99 -6.65
N GLY A 505 -2.96 -7.67 -6.79
CA GLY A 505 -3.75 -6.74 -5.99
C GLY A 505 -5.13 -6.45 -6.58
N SER A 506 -5.26 -6.50 -7.91
CA SER A 506 -6.54 -6.30 -8.62
C SER A 506 -6.65 -7.22 -9.83
N PRO A 507 -7.85 -7.53 -10.32
CA PRO A 507 -8.04 -8.10 -11.64
C PRO A 507 -7.57 -7.11 -12.71
N PRO A 508 -7.45 -7.56 -13.96
CA PRO A 508 -7.25 -6.66 -15.08
C PRO A 508 -8.38 -5.64 -15.20
N PHE A 509 -8.05 -4.36 -15.38
CA PHE A 509 -8.99 -3.25 -15.50
C PHE A 509 -8.46 -2.17 -16.45
N ALA A 510 -9.32 -1.28 -16.93
CA ALA A 510 -8.89 -0.09 -17.67
C ALA A 510 -8.53 1.02 -16.67
N SER A 511 -7.27 1.47 -16.70
CA SER A 511 -6.79 2.52 -15.80
C SER A 511 -7.18 3.90 -16.33
N ALA A 512 -8.05 4.59 -15.60
CA ALA A 512 -8.49 5.94 -15.99
C ALA A 512 -7.31 6.93 -16.01
N ARG A 513 -7.24 7.75 -17.07
CA ARG A 513 -6.19 8.77 -17.22
C ARG A 513 -6.49 10.00 -16.36
N SER A 514 -5.72 10.16 -15.29
CA SER A 514 -5.84 11.24 -14.31
C SER A 514 -4.54 12.04 -14.22
N ASP A 515 -3.42 11.35 -14.07
CA ASP A 515 -2.09 11.89 -13.75
C ASP A 515 -1.19 12.05 -14.99
N SER A 516 -1.25 11.13 -15.97
CA SER A 516 -0.34 11.13 -17.12
C SER A 516 -0.76 12.09 -18.23
N ARG A 517 -1.01 13.37 -17.90
CA ARG A 517 -1.41 14.40 -18.88
C ARG A 517 -0.20 15.16 -19.41
N GLY A 518 -0.18 15.40 -20.71
CA GLY A 518 0.83 16.23 -21.36
C GLY A 518 0.83 17.65 -20.77
N PHE A 519 2.01 18.14 -20.41
CA PHE A 519 2.17 19.42 -19.74
C PHE A 519 2.91 20.43 -20.61
N LEU A 520 2.23 21.52 -20.96
CA LEU A 520 2.82 22.60 -21.74
C LEU A 520 3.67 23.55 -20.87
N GLY A 521 3.25 23.84 -19.63
CA GLY A 521 4.01 24.68 -18.70
C GLY A 521 3.75 26.19 -18.84
N VAL A 522 2.48 26.57 -18.96
CA VAL A 522 2.06 27.96 -19.14
C VAL A 522 0.88 28.29 -18.23
N MET A 523 0.70 29.58 -17.93
CA MET A 523 -0.50 30.12 -17.30
C MET A 523 -1.28 30.95 -18.33
N PRO A 524 -2.40 30.44 -18.86
CA PRO A 524 -3.26 31.20 -19.78
C PRO A 524 -4.28 32.06 -19.02
N GLU A 525 -4.55 33.26 -19.52
CA GLU A 525 -5.61 34.16 -19.04
C GLU A 525 -6.41 34.73 -20.22
N MET A 526 -7.68 35.07 -20.01
CA MET A 526 -8.44 35.84 -21.00
C MET A 526 -8.05 37.32 -20.95
N ARG A 527 -7.56 37.87 -22.07
CA ARG A 527 -7.28 39.30 -22.25
C ARG A 527 -7.77 39.76 -23.61
N ASP A 528 -8.56 40.83 -23.64
CA ASP A 528 -9.12 41.43 -24.86
C ASP A 528 -9.77 40.41 -25.82
N GLY A 529 -10.48 39.42 -25.24
CA GLY A 529 -11.16 38.37 -26.00
C GLY A 529 -10.24 37.26 -26.56
N ARG A 530 -8.96 37.23 -26.17
CA ARG A 530 -7.99 36.20 -26.57
C ARG A 530 -7.42 35.47 -25.35
N VAL A 531 -6.97 34.23 -25.55
CA VAL A 531 -6.21 33.47 -24.55
C VAL A 531 -4.75 33.90 -24.62
N VAL A 532 -4.26 34.61 -23.61
CA VAL A 532 -2.89 35.12 -23.56
C VAL A 532 -2.10 34.40 -22.49
N LEU A 533 -0.86 34.01 -22.80
CA LEU A 533 0.05 33.45 -21.82
C LEU A 533 0.52 34.57 -20.89
N VAL A 534 0.17 34.50 -19.61
CA VAL A 534 0.65 35.47 -18.61
C VAL A 534 1.93 35.02 -17.93
N GLU A 535 2.21 33.72 -17.97
CA GLU A 535 3.44 33.12 -17.48
C GLU A 535 3.82 31.94 -18.36
N VAL A 536 5.12 31.80 -18.61
CA VAL A 536 5.73 30.59 -19.15
C VAL A 536 6.72 30.09 -18.12
N ILE A 537 6.47 28.90 -17.59
CA ILE A 537 7.25 28.34 -16.49
C ILE A 537 8.63 27.92 -17.05
N PRO A 538 9.75 28.33 -16.42
CA PRO A 538 11.09 27.91 -16.84
C PRO A 538 11.25 26.40 -16.91
N ASP A 539 12.12 25.93 -17.80
CA ASP A 539 12.45 24.50 -17.98
C ASP A 539 11.25 23.59 -18.31
N THR A 540 10.17 24.17 -18.84
CA THR A 540 9.00 23.42 -19.35
C THR A 540 8.99 23.31 -20.88
N ALA A 541 8.02 22.57 -21.41
CA ALA A 541 7.85 22.37 -22.85
C ALA A 541 7.67 23.69 -23.60
N ALA A 542 6.84 24.60 -23.08
CA ALA A 542 6.63 25.92 -23.65
C ALA A 542 7.90 26.78 -23.66
N SER A 543 8.64 26.81 -22.55
CA SER A 543 9.89 27.56 -22.45
C SER A 543 10.94 27.03 -23.45
N ARG A 544 11.11 25.70 -23.56
CA ARG A 544 12.00 25.08 -24.56
C ARG A 544 11.58 25.37 -26.00
N ALA A 545 10.28 25.48 -26.23
CA ALA A 545 9.71 25.88 -27.51
C ALA A 545 9.74 27.40 -27.75
N LYS A 546 10.31 28.20 -26.83
CA LYS A 546 10.41 29.67 -26.93
C LYS A 546 9.05 30.39 -26.97
N LEU A 547 8.01 29.78 -26.40
CA LEU A 547 6.80 30.53 -26.05
C LEU A 547 7.14 31.49 -24.90
N GLU A 548 6.51 32.67 -24.91
CA GLU A 548 6.79 33.75 -23.98
C GLU A 548 5.50 34.30 -23.37
N ALA A 549 5.62 34.94 -22.21
CA ALA A 549 4.51 35.70 -21.64
C ALA A 549 4.17 36.86 -22.59
N GLY A 550 2.88 37.03 -22.88
CA GLY A 550 2.36 37.96 -23.90
C GLY A 550 1.90 37.27 -25.18
N ASP A 551 2.31 36.02 -25.43
CA ASP A 551 1.85 35.27 -26.60
C ASP A 551 0.34 35.00 -26.51
N ALA A 552 -0.42 35.38 -27.55
CA ALA A 552 -1.84 35.06 -27.66
C ALA A 552 -2.00 33.73 -28.41
N ILE A 553 -2.51 32.70 -27.73
CA ILE A 553 -2.72 31.37 -28.31
C ILE A 553 -4.00 31.36 -29.13
N LEU A 554 -3.87 31.04 -30.42
CA LEU A 554 -4.99 30.99 -31.36
C LEU A 554 -5.47 29.54 -31.57
N ARG A 555 -4.54 28.59 -31.71
CA ARG A 555 -4.85 27.19 -32.03
C ARG A 555 -3.79 26.26 -31.48
N ILE A 556 -4.17 25.04 -31.07
CA ILE A 556 -3.22 23.97 -30.72
C ILE A 556 -3.66 22.71 -31.46
N ASN A 557 -2.97 22.33 -32.56
CA ASN A 557 -3.38 21.35 -33.62
C ASN A 557 -4.87 21.45 -33.96
N ASP A 558 -5.41 21.78 -35.13
CA ASP A 558 -6.86 21.70 -35.41
C ASP A 558 -7.94 22.35 -34.45
N VAL A 559 -7.69 22.62 -33.16
CA VAL A 559 -8.62 23.11 -32.14
C VAL A 559 -8.30 24.56 -31.84
N GLU A 560 -9.28 25.41 -32.14
CA GLU A 560 -9.26 26.83 -31.83
C GLU A 560 -9.33 27.05 -30.31
N VAL A 561 -8.43 27.87 -29.80
CA VAL A 561 -8.30 28.15 -28.37
C VAL A 561 -9.03 29.46 -28.07
N THR A 562 -10.32 29.35 -27.75
CA THR A 562 -11.18 30.50 -27.43
C THR A 562 -11.19 30.84 -25.95
N THR A 563 -10.90 29.87 -25.09
CA THR A 563 -10.79 30.04 -23.63
C THR A 563 -9.66 29.20 -23.04
N PRO A 564 -9.14 29.56 -21.84
CA PRO A 564 -8.19 28.73 -21.10
C PRO A 564 -8.68 27.30 -20.89
N ASP A 565 -9.98 27.11 -20.62
CA ASP A 565 -10.57 25.79 -20.37
C ASP A 565 -10.51 24.90 -21.61
N VAL A 566 -10.74 25.44 -22.81
CA VAL A 566 -10.61 24.69 -24.07
C VAL A 566 -9.17 24.23 -24.27
N MET A 567 -8.20 25.11 -24.02
CA MET A 567 -6.78 24.78 -24.08
C MET A 567 -6.41 23.68 -23.09
N ILE A 568 -6.81 23.81 -21.83
CA ILE A 568 -6.53 22.85 -20.76
C ILE A 568 -7.19 21.50 -21.08
N ALA A 569 -8.44 21.49 -21.56
CA ALA A 569 -9.14 20.28 -21.94
C ALA A 569 -8.46 19.57 -23.12
N HIS A 570 -8.09 20.30 -24.18
CA HIS A 570 -7.41 19.73 -25.34
C HIS A 570 -6.03 19.17 -24.99
N LEU A 571 -5.20 19.92 -24.25
CA LEU A 571 -3.90 19.43 -23.81
C LEU A 571 -4.03 18.25 -22.85
N GLY A 572 -5.08 18.24 -22.02
CA GLY A 572 -5.40 17.14 -21.11
C GLY A 572 -5.75 15.82 -21.81
N THR A 573 -6.05 15.82 -23.11
CA THR A 573 -6.24 14.59 -23.88
C THR A 573 -4.94 14.00 -24.43
N ARG A 574 -3.80 14.69 -24.26
CA ARG A 574 -2.48 14.30 -24.77
C ARG A 574 -1.62 13.69 -23.67
N LEU A 575 -0.61 12.92 -24.05
CA LEU A 575 0.38 12.32 -23.16
C LEU A 575 1.66 13.19 -23.11
N PRO A 576 2.46 13.08 -22.04
CA PRO A 576 3.84 13.54 -22.08
C PRO A 576 4.60 12.89 -23.24
N GLY A 577 5.38 13.69 -23.98
CA GLY A 577 6.07 13.26 -25.20
C GLY A 577 5.26 13.49 -26.48
N ASP A 578 3.94 13.71 -26.40
CA ASP A 578 3.15 14.06 -27.59
C ASP A 578 3.63 15.39 -28.17
N LYS A 579 3.77 15.43 -29.50
CA LYS A 579 4.06 16.65 -30.24
C LYS A 579 2.75 17.38 -30.54
N VAL A 580 2.68 18.65 -30.18
CA VAL A 580 1.58 19.55 -30.54
C VAL A 580 2.09 20.77 -31.28
N THR A 581 1.36 21.22 -32.29
CA THR A 581 1.65 22.46 -33.02
C THR A 581 0.81 23.59 -32.42
N VAL A 582 1.47 24.54 -31.79
CA VAL A 582 0.86 25.75 -31.22
C VAL A 582 0.95 26.88 -32.24
N VAL A 583 -0.20 27.43 -32.62
CA VAL A 583 -0.30 28.68 -33.38
C VAL A 583 -0.60 29.80 -32.40
N ALA A 584 0.28 30.80 -32.37
CA ALA A 584 0.22 31.92 -31.46
C ALA A 584 0.51 33.23 -32.19
N MET A 585 0.21 34.34 -31.54
CA MET A 585 0.47 35.68 -32.03
C MET A 585 1.33 36.44 -31.03
N ARG A 586 2.41 37.06 -31.52
CA ARG A 586 3.32 37.94 -30.78
C ARG A 586 3.51 39.21 -31.59
N ASP A 587 3.33 40.38 -30.98
CA ASP A 587 3.46 41.68 -31.64
C ASP A 587 2.65 41.78 -32.96
N ASP A 588 1.39 41.32 -32.93
CA ASP A 588 0.46 41.24 -34.07
C ASP A 588 0.88 40.34 -35.25
N ALA A 589 1.98 39.58 -35.11
CA ALA A 589 2.41 38.58 -36.08
C ALA A 589 2.04 37.16 -35.62
N GLU A 590 1.38 36.40 -36.48
CA GLU A 590 1.10 34.98 -36.25
C GLU A 590 2.36 34.13 -36.50
N PHE A 591 2.63 33.18 -35.62
CA PHE A 591 3.67 32.18 -35.78
C PHE A 591 3.18 30.81 -35.31
N SER A 592 3.87 29.78 -35.79
CA SER A 592 3.58 28.39 -35.42
C SER A 592 4.84 27.75 -34.85
N VAL A 593 4.69 27.03 -33.75
CA VAL A 593 5.78 26.30 -33.11
C VAL A 593 5.34 24.90 -32.72
N ASP A 594 6.21 23.95 -33.00
CA ASP A 594 6.03 22.57 -32.55
C ASP A 594 6.59 22.40 -31.14
N VAL A 595 5.77 21.84 -30.26
CA VAL A 595 6.08 21.66 -28.84
C VAL A 595 5.93 20.19 -28.49
N VAL A 596 6.97 19.60 -27.92
CA VAL A 596 6.89 18.26 -27.30
C VAL A 596 6.45 18.44 -25.86
N LEU A 597 5.25 17.95 -25.52
CA LEU A 597 4.69 18.11 -24.18
C LEU A 597 5.56 17.42 -23.13
N GLY A 598 5.74 18.10 -22.00
CA GLY A 598 6.51 17.58 -20.89
C GLY A 598 5.67 16.76 -19.93
N VAL A 599 6.33 16.20 -18.92
CA VAL A 599 5.67 15.74 -17.70
C VAL A 599 5.43 16.96 -16.82
N ARG A 600 4.28 17.03 -16.16
CA ARG A 600 4.08 18.03 -15.12
C ARG A 600 5.03 17.71 -13.98
N SER A 601 6.08 18.51 -13.82
CA SER A 601 6.94 18.47 -12.63
C SER A 601 6.13 18.98 -11.45
N GLU A 602 5.31 18.12 -10.88
CA GLU A 602 4.76 18.38 -9.57
C GLU A 602 5.91 18.13 -8.58
N THR A 603 6.58 19.19 -8.16
CA THR A 603 7.17 19.19 -6.81
C THR A 603 6.02 19.27 -5.79
N SER A 604 5.11 18.30 -5.86
CA SER A 604 4.07 18.12 -4.87
C SER A 604 4.77 17.97 -3.52
N ALA A 605 4.38 18.83 -2.58
CA ALA A 605 4.81 18.69 -1.20
C ALA A 605 4.13 17.47 -0.54
N HIS A 606 3.17 16.85 -1.22
CA HIS A 606 2.40 15.74 -0.69
C HIS A 606 3.27 14.48 -0.59
N ILE A 607 3.09 13.76 0.51
CA ILE A 607 3.86 12.56 0.84
C ILE A 607 3.56 11.37 -0.09
N ALA A 608 2.45 11.44 -0.82
CA ALA A 608 2.08 10.49 -1.85
C ALA A 608 3.05 10.50 -3.04
N ASP A 609 3.69 11.65 -3.29
CA ASP A 609 4.58 11.89 -4.42
C ASP A 609 6.06 11.87 -4.01
N ARG A 610 6.35 11.85 -2.70
CA ARG A 610 7.71 11.91 -2.14
C ARG A 610 8.14 10.57 -1.59
N PHE A 611 8.55 9.67 -2.48
CA PHE A 611 9.11 8.37 -2.13
C PHE A 611 10.28 8.01 -3.08
N PRO A 612 11.22 7.14 -2.66
CA PRO A 612 12.36 6.74 -3.48
C PRO A 612 11.94 6.24 -4.86
N GLY A 613 12.62 6.70 -5.92
CA GLY A 613 12.31 6.36 -7.32
C GLY A 613 11.13 7.12 -7.94
N GLY A 614 10.16 7.58 -7.13
CA GLY A 614 9.00 8.34 -7.59
C GLY A 614 8.02 7.54 -8.46
N ARG A 615 7.00 8.22 -8.99
CA ARG A 615 6.04 7.64 -9.94
C ARG A 615 6.66 7.56 -11.34
N SER A 616 6.19 6.60 -12.14
CA SER A 616 6.47 6.61 -13.58
C SER A 616 5.87 7.85 -14.24
N ALA A 617 6.58 8.45 -15.19
CA ALA A 617 6.10 9.61 -15.95
C ALA A 617 4.74 9.35 -16.65
N ARG A 618 4.58 8.12 -17.15
CA ARG A 618 3.30 7.56 -17.56
C ARG A 618 2.93 6.44 -16.61
N CYS A 619 1.90 6.68 -15.80
CA CYS A 619 1.49 5.84 -14.67
C CYS A 619 0.02 5.37 -14.73
N ASP A 620 -0.75 5.86 -15.69
CA ASP A 620 -2.17 5.54 -15.88
C ASP A 620 -2.60 5.69 -17.35
N GLY A 621 -3.91 5.56 -17.63
CA GLY A 621 -4.43 5.66 -18.99
C GLY A 621 -4.19 4.42 -19.85
N PHE A 622 -4.05 3.25 -19.22
CA PHE A 622 -3.85 1.98 -19.91
C PHE A 622 -5.19 1.28 -20.17
N ALA A 623 -5.38 0.73 -21.37
CA ALA A 623 -6.61 0.03 -21.73
C ALA A 623 -6.85 -1.23 -20.89
N ARG A 624 -5.77 -1.90 -20.47
CA ARG A 624 -5.83 -3.10 -19.64
C ARG A 624 -4.53 -3.27 -18.84
N VAL A 625 -4.65 -3.24 -17.50
CA VAL A 625 -3.55 -3.52 -16.55
C VAL A 625 -4.09 -4.21 -15.31
N PHE A 626 -3.24 -4.90 -14.56
CA PHE A 626 -3.53 -5.31 -13.19
C PHE A 626 -2.59 -4.63 -12.21
N ALA A 627 -3.05 -4.44 -10.97
CA ALA A 627 -2.25 -3.89 -9.90
C ALA A 627 -1.59 -4.98 -9.07
N HIS A 628 -0.40 -4.71 -8.55
CA HIS A 628 0.29 -5.52 -7.55
C HIS A 628 1.10 -4.62 -6.61
N ASP A 629 1.53 -5.18 -5.48
CA ASP A 629 2.13 -4.44 -4.37
C ASP A 629 3.67 -4.45 -4.36
N ALA A 630 4.32 -4.95 -5.42
CA ALA A 630 5.77 -4.83 -5.55
C ALA A 630 6.17 -3.36 -5.65
N ALA A 631 7.25 -3.00 -4.96
CA ALA A 631 7.83 -1.67 -5.00
C ALA A 631 8.74 -1.45 -6.23
N VAL A 632 8.30 -1.87 -7.42
CA VAL A 632 8.98 -1.66 -8.72
C VAL A 632 9.21 -0.17 -8.94
N THR A 633 10.43 0.25 -9.30
CA THR A 633 10.73 1.65 -9.64
C THR A 633 10.45 1.91 -11.13
N PRO A 634 10.38 3.19 -11.56
CA PRO A 634 10.28 3.48 -12.99
C PRO A 634 11.39 2.84 -13.84
N GLN A 635 12.59 2.68 -13.30
CA GLN A 635 13.74 2.06 -13.96
C GLN A 635 13.63 0.53 -14.05
N ASP A 636 12.78 -0.08 -13.21
CA ASP A 636 12.52 -1.52 -13.20
C ASP A 636 11.35 -1.90 -14.14
N CYS A 637 10.68 -0.91 -14.73
CA CYS A 637 9.61 -1.14 -15.69
C CYS A 637 10.15 -1.72 -17.01
N GLY A 638 9.34 -2.57 -17.65
CA GLY A 638 9.67 -3.38 -18.84
C GLY A 638 10.13 -4.80 -18.49
N GLY A 639 10.37 -5.10 -17.21
CA GLY A 639 10.65 -6.45 -16.71
C GLY A 639 9.39 -7.31 -16.56
N PRO A 640 9.51 -8.64 -16.63
CA PRO A 640 8.39 -9.57 -16.62
C PRO A 640 7.81 -9.80 -15.22
N VAL A 641 6.58 -10.32 -15.17
CA VAL A 641 5.88 -10.76 -13.95
C VAL A 641 5.45 -12.22 -14.13
N PHE A 642 5.67 -13.04 -13.11
CA PHE A 642 5.35 -14.47 -13.11
C PHE A 642 4.51 -14.91 -11.91
N SER A 643 3.79 -16.02 -12.03
CA SER A 643 3.20 -16.73 -10.89
C SER A 643 4.26 -17.56 -10.13
N LEU A 644 3.92 -18.13 -8.96
CA LEU A 644 4.79 -19.10 -8.28
C LEU A 644 5.05 -20.39 -9.06
N SER A 645 4.18 -20.67 -10.03
CA SER A 645 4.29 -21.78 -10.97
C SER A 645 5.17 -21.42 -12.18
N GLU A 646 5.81 -20.25 -12.17
CA GLU A 646 6.66 -19.75 -13.27
C GLU A 646 5.88 -19.46 -14.57
N GLU A 647 4.55 -19.26 -14.47
CA GLU A 647 3.72 -18.84 -15.61
C GLU A 647 3.90 -17.33 -15.84
N PHE A 648 4.13 -16.92 -17.09
CA PHE A 648 4.23 -15.51 -17.45
C PHE A 648 2.84 -14.84 -17.38
N LEU A 649 2.75 -13.74 -16.64
CA LEU A 649 1.50 -13.04 -16.36
C LEU A 649 1.45 -11.62 -16.92
N GLY A 650 2.59 -11.06 -17.35
CA GLY A 650 2.62 -9.71 -17.92
C GLY A 650 3.96 -8.99 -17.76
N ILE A 651 3.96 -7.71 -18.11
CA ILE A 651 5.13 -6.82 -18.09
C ILE A 651 4.86 -5.63 -17.18
N ASN A 652 5.74 -5.39 -16.20
CA ASN A 652 5.68 -4.22 -15.34
C ASN A 652 5.75 -2.93 -16.17
N ILE A 653 4.69 -2.12 -16.12
CA ILE A 653 4.57 -0.94 -16.98
C ILE A 653 4.59 0.37 -16.20
N ALA A 654 4.27 0.38 -14.92
CA ALA A 654 4.30 1.62 -14.16
C ALA A 654 4.47 1.40 -12.66
N ARG A 655 5.27 2.26 -12.03
CA ARG A 655 5.09 2.62 -10.64
C ARG A 655 3.97 3.65 -10.55
N ALA A 656 2.75 3.17 -10.34
CA ALA A 656 1.54 4.00 -10.40
C ALA A 656 1.46 4.99 -9.23
N SER A 657 1.89 4.56 -8.05
CA SER A 657 1.90 5.34 -6.81
C SER A 657 2.92 4.77 -5.83
N ARG A 658 3.06 5.33 -4.62
CA ARG A 658 3.90 4.73 -3.59
C ARG A 658 3.47 3.30 -3.19
N ALA A 659 2.22 2.92 -3.40
CA ALA A 659 1.65 1.66 -2.91
C ALA A 659 1.11 0.73 -4.02
N ARG A 660 1.31 1.07 -5.29
CA ARG A 660 0.85 0.28 -6.44
C ARG A 660 1.85 0.30 -7.58
N SER A 661 2.07 -0.87 -8.15
CA SER A 661 2.67 -1.04 -9.47
C SER A 661 1.65 -1.67 -10.41
N TYR A 662 1.74 -1.34 -11.70
CA TYR A 662 0.91 -1.90 -12.75
C TYR A 662 1.74 -2.75 -13.69
N ALA A 663 1.13 -3.84 -14.15
CA ALA A 663 1.63 -4.64 -15.24
C ALA A 663 0.56 -4.80 -16.32
N VAL A 664 1.00 -4.81 -17.58
CA VAL A 664 0.17 -5.15 -18.75
C VAL A 664 0.18 -6.68 -18.88
N PRO A 665 -0.98 -7.34 -18.87
CA PRO A 665 -1.07 -8.79 -18.99
C PRO A 665 -0.67 -9.32 -20.36
#